data_AF-A0A1B0DQT3-F1
#
_entry.id   AF-A0A1B0DQT3-F1
#
_cell.length_a   1.000
_cell.length_b   1.000
_cell.length_c   1.000
_cell.angle_alpha   90.00
_cell.angle_beta   90.00
_cell.angle_gamma   90.00
#
_symmetry.space_group_name_H-M   'P 1'
#
loop_
_entity.id
_entity.type
_entity.pdbx_description
1 polymer ?
#
loop_
_entity_poly.entity_id
_entity_poly.type
_entity_poly.pdbx_seq_one_letter_code
_entity_poly.pdbx_strand_id
1 'polypeptide(L)'
;MLKILLHSLKVSDWAADFTDGTHLCALVESLQKRPLKPSWNHRPANQHHFLENVTNALNAIEKDGVKLVNIGNVDIVNGNIKLILGLIWSLIVRYQIGRSKFPPRKLMLAWLQAALPECKISNLTTDWNSGVFLSALLDYCEPGLFPHWRSLDPSQSIKNCTNAMNIAQREFGIPKVLEPEYLASPWLDELSGMTYLSYFMKPGGPGYNATMRWVNTQVQRPVSNFTTDWNDGRVFSEIIKGLGGPAPDPDKLRLDPSYWESNIKKAVDAGEKLGVRPVLSPKDMANPEVEHLGIMAYAAHLQWVPPRPPLSNLIAVHLESTSGRVGEPTHFRVELLTHDIELSNVRAFVVPPHEKSPQLVRLNSRGQGTFVPDKYGMHEIVVEVDDGSLGGHFFRVLPRYIQVAPPGMAPCALGSLVEVLVNATGAPKSEDILVTAYSPTARALRCPLKKVDEGHSAIFKPDEAGIWEIAITYQGRHIQGGPFTCAVFDPNGVTVHGLDGALPNRAHSFEVDARGVGVSGELYVDIVHEKHSLVCSVEKLVENKYRVTFMPRQNGKYRVYIYFNGYDVKGSPYIMRVGTKGRSGKTRSGSHNENKYRSESPSVHYTSTTSTARRSYSPQFSPRERDVYSPKSPSPSKSFGTEVYSSSNYKSDTRKHVERTSPSHDYYLSSEYRKTPNRDDVDPYTASYTSKLFSDTTKLNSVSRRGDTSSPISSPLTIRGSSAVRSSPVTVTTTTR
;
A
#
# COMPACT_ATOMS: atom_id res chain seq x y z
N MET A 1 -38.02 20.70 18.54
CA MET A 1 -38.24 19.27 18.84
C MET A 1 -39.65 18.99 19.39
N LEU A 2 -40.02 19.54 20.54
CA LEU A 2 -41.24 19.14 21.29
C LEU A 2 -42.55 19.20 20.49
N LYS A 3 -42.75 20.24 19.67
CA LYS A 3 -43.87 20.38 18.71
C LYS A 3 -44.07 19.16 17.77
N ILE A 4 -43.09 18.25 17.65
CA ILE A 4 -43.16 17.01 16.85
C ILE A 4 -43.27 15.75 17.72
N LEU A 5 -42.65 15.73 18.91
CA LEU A 5 -42.68 14.52 19.76
C LEU A 5 -43.95 14.42 20.62
N LEU A 6 -44.52 15.57 21.01
CA LEU A 6 -45.75 15.67 21.79
C LEU A 6 -46.96 15.91 20.86
N HIS A 7 -47.22 14.97 19.94
CA HIS A 7 -48.27 15.08 18.92
C HIS A 7 -49.69 15.37 19.47
N SER A 8 -49.94 15.13 20.76
CA SER A 8 -51.21 15.37 21.46
C SER A 8 -51.14 16.44 22.56
N LEU A 9 -49.97 16.99 22.88
CA LEU A 9 -49.75 17.85 24.05
C LEU A 9 -48.98 19.13 23.68
N LYS A 10 -49.67 20.28 23.75
CA LYS A 10 -49.14 21.57 23.33
C LYS A 10 -48.50 22.32 24.50
N VAL A 11 -47.20 22.12 24.71
CA VAL A 11 -46.40 22.96 25.61
C VAL A 11 -46.58 24.44 25.21
N SER A 12 -47.08 25.21 26.15
CA SER A 12 -47.46 26.63 26.06
C SER A 12 -46.75 27.45 27.14
N ASP A 13 -46.56 26.89 28.34
CA ASP A 13 -45.67 27.43 29.39
C ASP A 13 -44.81 26.30 29.97
N TRP A 14 -43.51 26.38 29.70
CA TRP A 14 -42.50 25.43 30.18
C TRP A 14 -42.40 25.33 31.71
N ALA A 15 -42.72 26.39 32.45
CA ALA A 15 -42.65 26.40 33.91
C ALA A 15 -43.90 25.79 34.55
N ALA A 16 -45.02 25.69 33.83
CA ALA A 16 -46.28 25.10 34.30
C ALA A 16 -46.51 23.68 33.75
N ASP A 17 -46.41 23.49 32.44
CA ASP A 17 -46.83 22.26 31.74
C ASP A 17 -46.05 21.01 32.19
N PHE A 18 -44.79 21.17 32.60
CA PHE A 18 -43.95 20.06 33.07
C PHE A 18 -44.17 19.70 34.55
N THR A 19 -44.86 20.54 35.33
CA THR A 19 -44.94 20.39 36.80
C THR A 19 -45.70 19.14 37.25
N ASP A 20 -46.72 18.71 36.50
CA ASP A 20 -47.51 17.53 36.83
C ASP A 20 -46.88 16.20 36.36
N GLY A 21 -45.74 16.31 35.67
CA GLY A 21 -44.97 15.22 35.08
C GLY A 21 -45.59 14.57 33.84
N THR A 22 -46.83 14.89 33.45
CA THR A 22 -47.52 14.21 32.32
C THR A 22 -46.84 14.49 30.99
N HIS A 23 -46.49 15.75 30.73
CA HIS A 23 -45.73 16.16 29.55
C HIS A 23 -44.33 15.51 29.50
N LEU A 24 -43.69 15.32 30.66
CA LEU A 24 -42.38 14.66 30.73
C LEU A 24 -42.51 13.15 30.47
N CYS A 25 -43.50 12.48 31.04
CA CYS A 25 -43.77 11.07 30.79
C CYS A 25 -44.06 10.80 29.31
N ALA A 26 -45.02 11.52 28.72
CA ALA A 26 -45.36 11.38 27.30
C ALA A 26 -44.18 11.70 26.37
N LEU A 27 -43.32 12.67 26.73
CA LEU A 27 -42.08 12.94 26.00
C LEU A 27 -41.13 11.74 26.04
N VAL A 28 -40.90 11.15 27.22
CA VAL A 28 -39.98 10.00 27.37
C VAL A 28 -40.51 8.77 26.63
N GLU A 29 -41.81 8.48 26.67
CA GLU A 29 -42.41 7.40 25.87
C GLU A 29 -42.26 7.64 24.36
N SER A 30 -42.46 8.89 23.92
CA SER A 30 -42.27 9.29 22.52
C SER A 30 -40.81 9.24 22.08
N LEU A 31 -39.84 9.46 22.97
CA LEU A 31 -38.40 9.33 22.71
C LEU A 31 -37.96 7.85 22.71
N GLN A 32 -38.39 7.06 23.69
CA GLN A 32 -37.95 5.67 23.88
C GLN A 32 -38.75 4.65 23.04
N LYS A 33 -39.83 5.08 22.38
CA LYS A 33 -40.75 4.25 21.58
C LYS A 33 -41.31 3.03 22.33
N ARG A 34 -41.46 3.18 23.65
CA ARG A 34 -42.00 2.17 24.58
C ARG A 34 -42.75 2.88 25.71
N PRO A 35 -43.80 2.28 26.30
CA PRO A 35 -44.44 2.82 27.49
C PRO A 35 -43.50 2.75 28.71
N LEU A 36 -43.68 3.68 29.64
CA LEU A 36 -42.96 3.70 30.91
C LEU A 36 -43.36 2.53 31.81
N LYS A 37 -42.43 2.12 32.69
CA LYS A 37 -42.64 1.07 33.71
C LYS A 37 -42.02 1.52 35.04
N PRO A 38 -42.81 1.69 36.12
CA PRO A 38 -44.27 1.50 36.20
C PRO A 38 -45.05 2.52 35.33
N SER A 39 -46.35 2.26 35.15
CA SER A 39 -47.25 3.21 34.46
C SER A 39 -47.35 4.51 35.25
N TRP A 40 -47.48 5.63 34.55
CA TRP A 40 -47.66 6.96 35.12
C TRP A 40 -49.15 7.34 35.19
N ASN A 41 -49.46 8.36 35.98
CA ASN A 41 -50.82 8.87 36.16
C ASN A 41 -51.13 9.96 35.11
N HIS A 42 -52.06 9.67 34.19
CA HIS A 42 -52.52 10.61 33.15
C HIS A 42 -53.44 11.74 33.66
N ARG A 43 -53.90 11.68 34.93
CA ARG A 43 -54.72 12.71 35.59
C ARG A 43 -54.24 12.89 37.04
N PRO A 44 -53.02 13.39 37.25
CA PRO A 44 -52.50 13.62 38.59
C PRO A 44 -53.29 14.76 39.26
N ALA A 45 -53.52 14.66 40.57
CA ALA A 45 -54.46 15.52 41.30
C ALA A 45 -53.87 16.16 42.56
N ASN A 46 -52.62 15.83 42.88
CA ASN A 46 -51.90 16.32 44.06
C ASN A 46 -50.39 16.24 43.81
N GLN A 47 -49.61 16.89 44.68
CA GLN A 47 -48.15 16.98 44.55
C GLN A 47 -47.44 15.61 44.64
N HIS A 48 -48.01 14.61 45.30
CA HIS A 48 -47.45 13.25 45.30
C HIS A 48 -47.53 12.63 43.91
N HIS A 49 -48.69 12.72 43.24
CA HIS A 49 -48.85 12.20 41.88
C HIS A 49 -47.93 12.93 40.88
N PHE A 50 -47.69 14.23 41.08
CA PHE A 50 -46.72 15.01 40.28
C PHE A 50 -45.28 14.49 40.47
N LEU A 51 -44.84 14.37 41.72
CA LEU A 51 -43.50 13.87 42.07
C LEU A 51 -43.27 12.42 41.60
N GLU A 52 -44.30 11.58 41.66
CA GLU A 52 -44.29 10.19 41.21
C GLU A 52 -44.17 10.09 39.68
N ASN A 53 -44.97 10.86 38.92
CA ASN A 53 -44.86 10.96 37.47
C ASN A 53 -43.45 11.37 37.03
N VAL A 54 -42.94 12.48 37.61
CA VAL A 54 -41.60 12.98 37.30
C VAL A 54 -40.54 11.95 37.67
N THR A 55 -40.59 11.32 38.86
CA THR A 55 -39.67 10.26 39.26
C THR A 55 -39.67 9.09 38.27
N ASN A 56 -40.84 8.64 37.81
CA ASN A 56 -40.94 7.55 36.83
C ASN A 56 -40.29 7.91 35.48
N ALA A 57 -40.46 9.16 35.02
CA ALA A 57 -39.79 9.64 33.81
C ALA A 57 -38.27 9.81 33.99
N LEU A 58 -37.80 10.45 35.09
CA LEU A 58 -36.38 10.62 35.39
C LEU A 58 -35.66 9.27 35.53
N ASN A 59 -36.25 8.30 36.24
CA ASN A 59 -35.73 6.94 36.35
C ASN A 59 -35.58 6.23 34.98
N ALA A 60 -36.47 6.50 34.02
CA ALA A 60 -36.37 5.95 32.68
C ALA A 60 -35.34 6.68 31.81
N ILE A 61 -35.12 7.98 32.05
CA ILE A 61 -34.08 8.80 31.42
C ILE A 61 -32.68 8.34 31.87
N GLU A 62 -32.48 8.06 33.16
CA GLU A 62 -31.21 7.52 33.69
C GLU A 62 -30.91 6.10 33.21
N LYS A 63 -31.92 5.22 33.13
CA LYS A 63 -31.79 3.87 32.55
C LYS A 63 -31.29 3.90 31.09
N ASP A 64 -31.66 4.93 30.33
CA ASP A 64 -31.15 5.15 28.97
C ASP A 64 -29.79 5.88 28.93
N GLY A 65 -29.17 6.13 30.08
CA GLY A 65 -27.78 6.59 30.25
C GLY A 65 -27.59 8.11 30.21
N VAL A 66 -28.64 8.88 30.48
CA VAL A 66 -28.55 10.35 30.62
C VAL A 66 -28.14 10.70 32.05
N LYS A 67 -27.21 11.65 32.22
CA LYS A 67 -26.76 12.10 33.55
C LYS A 67 -27.61 13.28 34.03
N LEU A 68 -28.41 13.08 35.08
CA LEU A 68 -29.26 14.11 35.69
C LEU A 68 -28.46 15.00 36.68
N VAL A 69 -27.47 15.73 36.16
CA VAL A 69 -26.60 16.58 37.00
C VAL A 69 -27.41 17.72 37.61
N ASN A 70 -27.69 17.61 38.92
CA ASN A 70 -28.47 18.56 39.71
C ASN A 70 -29.91 18.77 39.18
N ILE A 71 -30.59 17.70 38.75
CA ILE A 71 -32.00 17.73 38.32
C ILE A 71 -32.79 16.71 39.13
N GLY A 72 -33.44 17.16 40.21
CA GLY A 72 -34.34 16.35 41.02
C GLY A 72 -35.78 16.35 40.50
N ASN A 73 -36.63 15.48 41.04
CA ASN A 73 -38.06 15.50 40.70
C ASN A 73 -38.76 16.76 41.25
N VAL A 74 -38.40 17.19 42.46
CA VAL A 74 -38.88 18.43 43.09
C VAL A 74 -38.59 19.66 42.23
N ASP A 75 -37.45 19.73 41.54
CA ASP A 75 -37.11 20.87 40.68
C ASP A 75 -38.08 21.03 39.51
N ILE A 76 -38.49 19.92 38.88
CA ILE A 76 -39.44 19.92 37.77
C ILE A 76 -40.85 20.25 38.26
N VAL A 77 -41.28 19.66 39.39
CA VAL A 77 -42.60 19.91 40.00
C VAL A 77 -42.72 21.36 40.49
N ASN A 78 -41.63 21.98 40.94
CA ASN A 78 -41.59 23.39 41.33
C ASN A 78 -41.42 24.36 40.14
N GLY A 79 -41.46 23.87 38.89
CA GLY A 79 -41.40 24.73 37.69
C GLY A 79 -40.04 25.37 37.45
N ASN A 80 -38.93 24.76 37.91
CA ASN A 80 -37.58 25.33 37.77
C ASN A 80 -37.13 25.32 36.30
N ILE A 81 -37.49 26.38 35.57
CA ILE A 81 -37.29 26.54 34.12
C ILE A 81 -35.85 26.26 33.67
N LYS A 82 -34.84 26.62 34.48
CA LYS A 82 -33.43 26.39 34.16
C LYS A 82 -33.08 24.89 34.13
N LEU A 83 -33.62 24.12 35.07
CA LEU A 83 -33.40 22.67 35.16
C LEU A 83 -34.31 21.90 34.21
N ILE A 84 -35.53 22.39 33.94
CA ILE A 84 -36.41 21.86 32.89
C ILE A 84 -35.74 22.00 31.51
N LEU A 85 -35.22 23.18 31.15
CA LEU A 85 -34.51 23.38 29.89
C LEU A 85 -33.20 22.55 29.83
N GLY A 86 -32.47 22.43 30.93
CA GLY A 86 -31.28 21.57 31.03
C GLY A 86 -31.58 20.07 30.86
N LEU A 87 -32.69 19.59 31.39
CA LEU A 87 -33.20 18.24 31.19
C LEU A 87 -33.54 18.02 29.71
N ILE A 88 -34.30 18.94 29.13
CA ILE A 88 -34.74 18.86 27.73
C ILE A 88 -33.55 18.88 26.78
N TRP A 89 -32.55 19.74 27.00
CA TRP A 89 -31.29 19.72 26.25
C TRP A 89 -30.55 18.39 26.37
N SER A 90 -30.49 17.81 27.57
CA SER A 90 -29.89 16.48 27.80
C SER A 90 -30.60 15.38 27.00
N LEU A 91 -31.92 15.50 26.79
CA LEU A 91 -32.68 14.62 25.89
C LEU A 91 -32.38 14.91 24.40
N ILE A 92 -32.21 16.17 23.99
CA ILE A 92 -31.78 16.50 22.61
C ILE A 92 -30.45 15.83 22.28
N VAL A 93 -29.45 15.99 23.14
CA VAL A 93 -28.14 15.34 22.99
C VAL A 93 -28.31 13.83 22.90
N ARG A 94 -29.01 13.21 23.85
CA ARG A 94 -29.12 11.74 23.94
C ARG A 94 -29.82 11.08 22.75
N TYR A 95 -30.89 11.69 22.22
CA TYR A 95 -31.81 11.03 21.28
C TYR A 95 -31.80 11.62 19.86
N GLN A 96 -31.22 12.81 19.63
CA GLN A 96 -31.00 13.34 18.27
C GLN A 96 -29.54 13.41 17.85
N ILE A 97 -28.59 13.63 18.77
CA ILE A 97 -27.18 13.80 18.40
C ILE A 97 -26.37 12.51 18.64
N GLY A 98 -26.47 11.88 19.81
CA GLY A 98 -25.85 10.58 20.10
C GLY A 98 -25.34 10.42 21.54
N ARG A 99 -24.85 9.22 21.88
CA ARG A 99 -24.01 9.00 23.07
C ARG A 99 -22.55 9.21 22.69
N SER A 100 -21.83 10.11 23.36
CA SER A 100 -20.41 10.34 23.11
C SER A 100 -19.61 10.69 24.36
N LYS A 101 -18.31 10.36 24.33
CA LYS A 101 -17.31 10.93 25.24
C LYS A 101 -16.86 12.33 24.80
N PHE A 102 -17.08 12.68 23.53
CA PHE A 102 -16.69 13.96 22.95
C PHE A 102 -17.85 14.96 23.01
N PRO A 103 -17.59 16.27 23.18
CA PRO A 103 -18.64 17.29 23.10
C PRO A 103 -19.37 17.22 21.75
N PRO A 104 -20.71 17.09 21.69
CA PRO A 104 -21.42 16.86 20.43
C PRO A 104 -21.14 17.94 19.37
N ARG A 105 -21.05 19.19 19.80
CA ARG A 105 -20.60 20.37 19.02
C ARG A 105 -19.34 20.08 18.18
N LYS A 106 -18.34 19.41 18.75
CA LYS A 106 -17.06 19.11 18.09
C LYS A 106 -17.23 18.13 16.94
N LEU A 107 -18.04 17.09 17.13
CA LEU A 107 -18.27 16.08 16.10
C LEU A 107 -19.20 16.60 14.98
N MET A 108 -20.22 17.39 15.35
CA MET A 108 -21.06 18.11 14.40
C MET A 108 -20.23 19.04 13.50
N LEU A 109 -19.36 19.88 14.08
CA LEU A 109 -18.47 20.76 13.31
C LEU A 109 -17.49 19.96 12.44
N ALA A 110 -16.90 18.87 12.95
CA ALA A 110 -15.98 18.04 12.19
C ALA A 110 -16.64 17.44 10.93
N TRP A 111 -17.89 16.97 11.02
CA TRP A 111 -18.61 16.50 9.84
C TRP A 111 -19.01 17.64 8.90
N LEU A 112 -19.45 18.79 9.41
CA LEU A 112 -19.81 19.94 8.57
C LEU A 112 -18.63 20.50 7.79
N GLN A 113 -17.46 20.62 8.43
CA GLN A 113 -16.20 21.00 7.79
C GLN A 113 -15.76 19.98 6.72
N ALA A 114 -15.98 18.69 6.98
CA ALA A 114 -15.65 17.62 6.04
C ALA A 114 -16.65 17.48 4.88
N ALA A 115 -17.94 17.76 5.11
CA ALA A 115 -18.98 17.74 4.08
C ALA A 115 -18.96 18.99 3.20
N LEU A 116 -18.61 20.15 3.75
CA LEU A 116 -18.64 21.46 3.07
C LEU A 116 -17.29 22.20 3.21
N PRO A 117 -16.17 21.66 2.67
CA PRO A 117 -14.83 22.23 2.87
C PRO A 117 -14.70 23.66 2.31
N GLU A 118 -15.39 23.97 1.21
CA GLU A 118 -15.43 25.33 0.64
C GLU A 118 -16.02 26.37 1.60
N CYS A 119 -16.96 25.97 2.47
CA CYS A 119 -17.67 26.87 3.37
C CYS A 119 -16.84 27.26 4.61
N LYS A 120 -15.74 26.55 4.91
CA LYS A 120 -14.81 26.86 6.03
C LYS A 120 -15.49 27.04 7.39
N ILE A 121 -16.55 26.26 7.65
CA ILE A 121 -17.45 26.41 8.79
C ILE A 121 -16.69 26.37 10.12
N SER A 122 -16.96 27.34 10.99
CA SER A 122 -16.27 27.60 12.26
C SER A 122 -17.18 27.43 13.48
N ASN A 123 -18.48 27.70 13.32
CA ASN A 123 -19.48 27.70 14.38
C ASN A 123 -20.83 27.13 13.91
N LEU A 124 -21.75 26.99 14.86
CA LEU A 124 -23.11 26.50 14.64
C LEU A 124 -24.15 27.61 14.88
N THR A 125 -23.73 28.87 14.70
CA THR A 125 -24.52 30.08 14.93
C THR A 125 -24.43 31.01 13.72
N THR A 126 -23.55 32.02 13.74
CA THR A 126 -23.52 33.11 12.75
C THR A 126 -23.17 32.66 11.34
N ASP A 127 -22.38 31.59 11.18
CA ASP A 127 -22.03 31.02 9.86
C ASP A 127 -23.28 30.61 9.05
N TRP A 128 -24.38 30.31 9.73
CA TRP A 128 -25.62 29.81 9.13
C TRP A 128 -26.62 30.93 8.77
N ASN A 129 -26.41 32.16 9.27
CA ASN A 129 -27.38 33.25 9.15
C ASN A 129 -27.67 33.65 7.69
N SER A 130 -26.69 33.56 6.80
CA SER A 130 -26.86 33.93 5.39
C SER A 130 -27.79 33.00 4.61
N GLY A 131 -28.14 31.84 5.17
CA GLY A 131 -28.83 30.74 4.48
C GLY A 131 -28.00 30.04 3.39
N VAL A 132 -26.82 30.57 3.05
CA VAL A 132 -25.94 30.03 1.99
C VAL A 132 -25.41 28.65 2.38
N PHE A 133 -24.90 28.48 3.61
CA PHE A 133 -24.36 27.19 4.07
C PHE A 133 -25.45 26.13 4.29
N LEU A 134 -26.69 26.53 4.65
CA LEU A 134 -27.81 25.60 4.66
C LEU A 134 -28.19 25.17 3.23
N SER A 135 -28.12 26.08 2.26
CA SER A 135 -28.34 25.76 0.84
C SER A 135 -27.25 24.84 0.28
N ALA A 136 -25.98 25.06 0.67
CA ALA A 136 -24.87 24.15 0.38
C ALA A 136 -25.06 22.77 1.02
N LEU A 137 -25.58 22.71 2.25
CA LEU A 137 -25.88 21.45 2.94
C LEU A 137 -27.01 20.66 2.26
N LEU A 138 -28.00 21.33 1.67
CA LEU A 138 -29.03 20.67 0.85
C LEU A 138 -28.43 20.05 -0.41
N ASP A 139 -27.56 20.77 -1.12
CA ASP A 139 -26.90 20.28 -2.33
C ASP A 139 -25.87 19.17 -2.02
N TYR A 140 -25.24 19.18 -0.84
CA TYR A 140 -24.47 18.03 -0.35
C TYR A 140 -25.36 16.81 -0.07
N CYS A 141 -26.52 17.03 0.54
CA CYS A 141 -27.48 15.98 0.85
C CYS A 141 -28.10 15.36 -0.42
N GLU A 142 -28.28 16.14 -1.48
CA GLU A 142 -28.77 15.69 -2.77
C GLU A 142 -28.17 16.56 -3.90
N PRO A 143 -27.09 16.10 -4.55
CA PRO A 143 -26.40 16.88 -5.58
C PRO A 143 -27.32 17.29 -6.73
N GLY A 144 -27.46 18.59 -6.95
CA GLY A 144 -28.38 19.16 -7.93
C GLY A 144 -29.71 19.65 -7.34
N LEU A 145 -29.94 19.49 -6.03
CA LEU A 145 -31.11 20.06 -5.34
C LEU A 145 -30.96 21.58 -5.10
N PHE A 146 -29.74 22.10 -4.93
CA PHE A 146 -29.49 23.53 -4.80
C PHE A 146 -28.15 23.96 -5.46
N PRO A 147 -27.93 23.67 -6.75
CA PRO A 147 -26.60 23.78 -7.37
C PRO A 147 -26.09 25.23 -7.47
N HIS A 148 -26.98 26.21 -7.37
CA HIS A 148 -26.69 27.64 -7.43
C HIS A 148 -26.45 28.28 -6.04
N TRP A 149 -26.24 27.49 -4.98
CA TRP A 149 -26.01 28.02 -3.64
C TRP A 149 -24.84 29.01 -3.56
N ARG A 150 -23.79 28.80 -4.38
CA ARG A 150 -22.59 29.67 -4.48
C ARG A 150 -22.88 31.08 -5.03
N SER A 151 -24.01 31.29 -5.69
CA SER A 151 -24.42 32.59 -6.27
C SER A 151 -25.57 33.26 -5.50
N LEU A 152 -25.92 32.77 -4.31
CA LEU A 152 -26.88 33.43 -3.43
C LEU A 152 -26.28 34.72 -2.84
N ASP A 153 -27.04 35.81 -2.87
CA ASP A 153 -26.72 37.04 -2.15
C ASP A 153 -26.83 36.80 -0.63
N PRO A 154 -25.73 36.91 0.15
CA PRO A 154 -25.76 36.70 1.60
C PRO A 154 -26.60 37.73 2.35
N SER A 155 -26.89 38.90 1.76
CA SER A 155 -27.74 39.94 2.36
C SER A 155 -29.21 39.50 2.47
N GLN A 156 -29.64 38.57 1.60
CA GLN A 156 -31.01 38.05 1.55
C GLN A 156 -31.24 36.94 2.58
N SER A 157 -30.61 37.03 3.76
CA SER A 157 -30.53 36.01 4.81
C SER A 157 -31.86 35.31 5.10
N ILE A 158 -32.90 36.07 5.49
CA ILE A 158 -34.23 35.54 5.82
C ILE A 158 -34.85 34.80 4.63
N LYS A 159 -34.72 35.32 3.41
CA LYS A 159 -35.24 34.71 2.18
C LYS A 159 -34.50 33.41 1.83
N ASN A 160 -33.16 33.41 1.96
CA ASN A 160 -32.32 32.24 1.73
C ASN A 160 -32.63 31.13 2.74
N CYS A 161 -32.66 31.46 4.03
CA CYS A 161 -33.09 30.57 5.12
C CYS A 161 -34.50 30.03 4.88
N THR A 162 -35.46 30.89 4.50
CA THR A 162 -36.85 30.47 4.22
C THR A 162 -36.91 29.45 3.10
N ASN A 163 -36.23 29.71 1.97
CA ASN A 163 -36.21 28.79 0.82
C ASN A 163 -35.53 27.46 1.19
N ALA A 164 -34.36 27.51 1.83
CA ALA A 164 -33.64 26.30 2.22
C ALA A 164 -34.40 25.47 3.27
N MET A 165 -35.05 26.10 4.26
CA MET A 165 -35.90 25.40 5.24
C MET A 165 -37.22 24.88 4.63
N ASN A 166 -37.74 25.50 3.57
CA ASN A 166 -38.86 24.95 2.79
C ASN A 166 -38.45 23.68 2.04
N ILE A 167 -37.28 23.70 1.39
CA ILE A 167 -36.74 22.53 0.65
C ILE A 167 -36.40 21.40 1.62
N ALA A 168 -35.72 21.69 2.73
CA ALA A 168 -35.41 20.70 3.78
C ALA A 168 -36.67 19.99 4.32
N GLN A 169 -37.76 20.75 4.48
CA GLN A 169 -39.05 20.20 4.92
C GLN A 169 -39.74 19.36 3.85
N ARG A 170 -39.63 19.76 2.57
CA ARG A 170 -40.32 19.09 1.45
C ARG A 170 -39.64 17.78 1.04
N GLU A 171 -38.33 17.80 0.79
CA GLU A 171 -37.62 16.63 0.24
C GLU A 171 -37.16 15.66 1.34
N PHE A 172 -36.70 16.20 2.48
CA PHE A 172 -36.08 15.41 3.55
C PHE A 172 -36.95 15.28 4.81
N GLY A 173 -38.17 15.83 4.79
CA GLY A 173 -39.08 15.81 5.93
C GLY A 173 -38.56 16.54 7.18
N ILE A 174 -37.55 17.41 7.05
CA ILE A 174 -36.93 18.09 8.19
C ILE A 174 -37.88 19.17 8.72
N PRO A 175 -38.37 19.06 9.97
CA PRO A 175 -39.34 19.99 10.49
C PRO A 175 -38.68 21.32 10.88
N LYS A 176 -39.37 22.43 10.60
CA LYS A 176 -39.01 23.78 11.06
C LYS A 176 -39.19 23.89 12.58
N VAL A 177 -38.20 23.38 13.32
CA VAL A 177 -38.11 23.52 14.80
C VAL A 177 -37.62 24.89 15.24
N LEU A 178 -37.18 25.70 14.28
CA LEU A 178 -36.74 27.08 14.36
C LEU A 178 -37.42 27.82 13.20
N GLU A 179 -37.70 29.12 13.35
CA GLU A 179 -38.28 29.94 12.28
C GLU A 179 -37.14 30.55 11.42
N PRO A 180 -37.32 30.74 10.10
CA PRO A 180 -36.25 31.23 9.22
C PRO A 180 -35.58 32.53 9.67
N GLU A 181 -36.34 33.41 10.31
CA GLU A 181 -35.93 34.69 10.88
C GLU A 181 -34.95 34.49 12.05
N TYR A 182 -35.17 33.48 12.89
CA TYR A 182 -34.25 33.12 13.96
C TYR A 182 -32.99 32.42 13.43
N LEU A 183 -33.11 31.59 12.39
CA LEU A 183 -31.92 31.01 11.72
C LEU A 183 -31.07 32.11 11.07
N ALA A 184 -31.71 33.13 10.50
CA ALA A 184 -31.07 34.31 9.92
C ALA A 184 -30.54 35.34 10.94
N SER A 185 -30.82 35.15 12.24
CA SER A 185 -30.50 36.14 13.28
C SER A 185 -29.05 36.04 13.77
N PRO A 186 -28.31 37.17 13.87
CA PRO A 186 -27.00 37.24 14.55
C PRO A 186 -27.03 36.73 16.00
N TRP A 187 -28.23 36.64 16.60
CA TRP A 187 -28.47 36.18 17.97
C TRP A 187 -28.90 34.70 18.04
N LEU A 188 -28.73 33.93 16.96
CA LEU A 188 -28.97 32.48 16.95
C LEU A 188 -28.12 31.80 18.03
N ASP A 189 -28.78 31.15 18.99
CA ASP A 189 -28.10 30.39 20.03
C ASP A 189 -27.57 29.05 19.50
N GLU A 190 -26.45 28.58 20.06
CA GLU A 190 -25.76 27.38 19.58
C GLU A 190 -26.60 26.10 19.79
N LEU A 191 -27.50 26.07 20.77
CA LEU A 191 -28.33 24.89 21.05
C LEU A 191 -29.45 24.77 20.01
N SER A 192 -30.06 25.88 19.60
CA SER A 192 -31.03 25.93 18.49
C SER A 192 -30.39 25.59 17.15
N GLY A 193 -29.21 26.16 16.86
CA GLY A 193 -28.43 25.84 15.67
C GLY A 193 -28.05 24.35 15.60
N MET A 194 -27.49 23.80 16.70
CA MET A 194 -27.24 22.36 16.85
C MET A 194 -28.52 21.53 16.67
N THR A 195 -29.63 21.93 17.29
CA THR A 195 -30.89 21.19 17.22
C THR A 195 -31.40 21.09 15.79
N TYR A 196 -31.39 22.19 15.01
CA TYR A 196 -31.85 22.15 13.61
C TYR A 196 -30.89 21.34 12.71
N LEU A 197 -29.58 21.56 12.82
CA LEU A 197 -28.58 20.88 11.99
C LEU A 197 -28.49 19.36 12.28
N SER A 198 -28.81 18.91 13.50
CA SER A 198 -28.80 17.49 13.87
C SER A 198 -29.71 16.61 13.00
N TYR A 199 -30.80 17.15 12.44
CA TYR A 199 -31.72 16.40 11.58
C TYR A 199 -31.08 15.90 10.28
N PHE A 200 -30.05 16.59 9.79
CA PHE A 200 -29.27 16.18 8.62
C PHE A 200 -28.33 15.01 8.95
N MET A 201 -27.79 14.99 10.18
CA MET A 201 -26.65 14.16 10.57
C MET A 201 -27.02 12.87 11.32
N LYS A 202 -28.17 12.84 11.99
CA LYS A 202 -28.66 11.66 12.74
C LYS A 202 -28.74 10.41 11.83
N PRO A 203 -28.76 9.18 12.40
CA PRO A 203 -28.98 7.97 11.63
C PRO A 203 -30.25 8.04 10.76
N GLY A 204 -30.10 7.75 9.47
CA GLY A 204 -31.16 7.87 8.46
C GLY A 204 -31.50 9.29 8.00
N GLY A 205 -30.83 10.32 8.52
CA GLY A 205 -30.95 11.71 8.03
C GLY A 205 -30.33 11.89 6.63
N PRO A 206 -30.70 12.93 5.88
CA PRO A 206 -30.26 13.10 4.49
C PRO A 206 -28.74 13.22 4.33
N GLY A 207 -28.05 13.87 5.27
CA GLY A 207 -26.59 13.98 5.28
C GLY A 207 -25.89 12.66 5.62
N TYR A 208 -26.44 11.91 6.60
CA TYR A 208 -26.03 10.53 6.89
C TYR A 208 -26.16 9.66 5.64
N ASN A 209 -27.29 9.73 4.95
CA ASN A 209 -27.56 8.98 3.73
C ASN A 209 -26.65 9.43 2.58
N ALA A 210 -26.32 10.72 2.46
CA ALA A 210 -25.41 11.23 1.43
C ALA A 210 -23.98 10.72 1.63
N THR A 211 -23.42 10.83 2.84
CA THR A 211 -22.09 10.25 3.14
C THR A 211 -22.10 8.72 2.94
N MET A 212 -23.20 8.03 3.30
CA MET A 212 -23.36 6.58 3.10
C MET A 212 -23.41 6.20 1.61
N ARG A 213 -24.14 6.95 0.79
CA ARG A 213 -24.19 6.75 -0.68
C ARG A 213 -22.78 6.85 -1.27
N TRP A 214 -22.00 7.87 -0.90
CA TRP A 214 -20.62 7.99 -1.38
C TRP A 214 -19.76 6.79 -0.95
N VAL A 215 -19.75 6.43 0.34
CA VAL A 215 -18.97 5.28 0.85
C VAL A 215 -19.28 4.00 0.06
N ASN A 216 -20.55 3.72 -0.19
CA ASN A 216 -20.99 2.52 -0.90
C ASN A 216 -20.68 2.53 -2.43
N THR A 217 -20.08 3.59 -2.96
CA THR A 217 -19.41 3.57 -4.29
C THR A 217 -17.94 3.16 -4.23
N GLN A 218 -17.31 3.20 -3.04
CA GLN A 218 -15.88 3.00 -2.84
C GLN A 218 -15.51 1.59 -2.31
N VAL A 219 -16.50 0.77 -1.95
CA VAL A 219 -16.31 -0.56 -1.34
C VAL A 219 -17.10 -1.66 -2.04
N GLN A 220 -16.51 -2.85 -2.13
CA GLN A 220 -17.13 -4.04 -2.76
C GLN A 220 -18.28 -4.63 -1.93
N ARG A 221 -18.28 -4.39 -0.62
CA ARG A 221 -19.31 -4.84 0.32
C ARG A 221 -19.98 -3.61 0.93
N PRO A 222 -21.22 -3.28 0.54
CA PRO A 222 -21.93 -2.12 1.07
C PRO A 222 -22.05 -2.18 2.59
N VAL A 223 -21.77 -1.05 3.24
CA VAL A 223 -22.00 -0.84 4.67
C VAL A 223 -23.41 -0.31 4.91
N SER A 224 -23.97 -0.65 6.08
CA SER A 224 -25.33 -0.31 6.50
C SER A 224 -25.39 0.83 7.51
N ASN A 225 -24.30 1.04 8.26
CA ASN A 225 -24.20 2.02 9.33
C ASN A 225 -22.77 2.58 9.48
N PHE A 226 -22.65 3.61 10.31
CA PHE A 226 -21.40 4.27 10.68
C PHE A 226 -20.96 3.93 12.12
N THR A 227 -21.30 2.74 12.63
CA THR A 227 -20.99 2.33 14.01
C THR A 227 -20.30 0.96 14.11
N THR A 228 -20.96 -0.12 13.69
CA THR A 228 -20.41 -1.49 13.79
C THR A 228 -19.59 -1.90 12.57
N ASP A 229 -20.03 -1.47 11.38
CA ASP A 229 -19.55 -2.02 10.11
C ASP A 229 -18.10 -1.60 9.78
N TRP A 230 -17.52 -0.72 10.61
CA TRP A 230 -16.21 -0.10 10.41
C TRP A 230 -15.15 -0.56 11.42
N ASN A 231 -15.54 -1.26 12.50
CA ASN A 231 -14.65 -1.49 13.65
C ASN A 231 -13.45 -2.38 13.33
N ASP A 232 -13.54 -3.27 12.33
CA ASP A 232 -12.44 -4.17 11.95
C ASP A 232 -11.33 -3.49 11.13
N GLY A 233 -11.56 -2.24 10.68
CA GLY A 233 -10.64 -1.46 9.86
C GLY A 233 -10.64 -1.79 8.37
N ARG A 234 -11.43 -2.75 7.88
CA ARG A 234 -11.51 -3.09 6.46
C ARG A 234 -12.01 -1.93 5.61
N VAL A 235 -13.12 -1.31 6.01
CA VAL A 235 -13.79 -0.25 5.23
C VAL A 235 -12.88 0.95 5.04
N PHE A 236 -12.22 1.43 6.10
CA PHE A 236 -11.19 2.47 5.98
C PHE A 236 -10.05 2.06 5.06
N SER A 237 -9.56 0.82 5.20
CA SER A 237 -8.43 0.33 4.39
C SER A 237 -8.79 0.22 2.91
N GLU A 238 -10.02 -0.18 2.59
CA GLU A 238 -10.52 -0.33 1.22
C GLU A 238 -10.68 1.04 0.54
N ILE A 239 -11.34 2.00 1.21
CA ILE A 239 -11.50 3.38 0.71
C ILE A 239 -10.13 4.04 0.50
N ILE A 240 -9.26 4.01 1.52
CA ILE A 240 -7.95 4.70 1.48
C ILE A 240 -7.04 4.07 0.42
N LYS A 241 -7.11 2.74 0.22
CA LYS A 241 -6.41 2.04 -0.86
C LYS A 241 -6.98 2.38 -2.24
N GLY A 242 -8.30 2.51 -2.37
CA GLY A 242 -8.97 2.96 -3.60
C GLY A 242 -8.59 4.38 -4.03
N LEU A 243 -8.35 5.26 -3.05
CA LEU A 243 -7.82 6.62 -3.24
C LEU A 243 -6.29 6.64 -3.52
N GLY A 244 -5.63 5.48 -3.57
CA GLY A 244 -4.19 5.36 -3.82
C GLY A 244 -3.30 5.59 -2.59
N GLY A 245 -3.86 5.56 -1.38
CA GLY A 245 -3.10 5.59 -0.12
C GLY A 245 -2.50 4.21 0.23
N PRO A 246 -1.40 4.16 1.01
CA PRO A 246 -0.67 2.94 1.33
C PRO A 246 -1.33 2.10 2.44
N ALA A 247 -2.65 1.92 2.35
CA ALA A 247 -3.42 1.15 3.33
C ALA A 247 -3.22 -0.37 3.17
N PRO A 248 -3.33 -1.14 4.28
CA PRO A 248 -3.22 -2.60 4.22
C PRO A 248 -4.33 -3.23 3.39
N ASP A 249 -4.07 -4.42 2.84
CA ASP A 249 -5.02 -5.13 2.01
C ASP A 249 -6.21 -5.65 2.84
N PRO A 250 -7.48 -5.26 2.57
CA PRO A 250 -8.61 -5.57 3.45
C PRO A 250 -8.82 -7.07 3.71
N ASP A 251 -8.56 -7.94 2.72
CA ASP A 251 -8.66 -9.40 2.87
C ASP A 251 -7.44 -10.05 3.56
N LYS A 252 -6.41 -9.27 3.91
CA LYS A 252 -5.25 -9.72 4.71
C LYS A 252 -5.32 -9.23 6.16
N LEU A 253 -6.37 -8.47 6.53
CA LEU A 253 -6.60 -8.04 7.91
C LEU A 253 -7.13 -9.18 8.78
N ARG A 254 -6.72 -9.21 10.05
CA ARG A 254 -7.27 -10.12 11.05
C ARG A 254 -8.58 -9.54 11.60
N LEU A 255 -9.64 -10.35 11.57
CA LEU A 255 -10.99 -9.93 11.95
C LEU A 255 -11.28 -10.11 13.45
N ASP A 256 -10.37 -10.72 14.22
CA ASP A 256 -10.53 -10.87 15.67
C ASP A 256 -10.55 -9.49 16.35
N PRO A 257 -11.46 -9.21 17.31
CA PRO A 257 -11.57 -7.89 17.96
C PRO A 257 -10.29 -7.34 18.60
N SER A 258 -9.34 -8.21 18.98
CA SER A 258 -8.03 -7.82 19.50
C SER A 258 -7.10 -7.16 18.46
N TYR A 259 -7.42 -7.25 17.16
CA TYR A 259 -6.65 -6.62 16.08
C TYR A 259 -7.31 -5.36 15.51
N TRP A 260 -8.57 -5.09 15.83
CA TRP A 260 -9.38 -3.97 15.31
C TRP A 260 -8.69 -2.60 15.46
N GLU A 261 -8.25 -2.24 16.67
CA GLU A 261 -7.49 -1.00 16.93
C GLU A 261 -6.18 -0.91 16.10
N SER A 262 -5.51 -2.04 15.89
CA SER A 262 -4.28 -2.12 15.08
C SER A 262 -4.55 -2.03 13.58
N ASN A 263 -5.67 -2.55 13.11
CA ASN A 263 -6.10 -2.45 11.71
C ASN A 263 -6.51 -1.01 11.38
N ILE A 264 -7.37 -0.41 12.20
CA ILE A 264 -7.79 0.99 12.05
C ILE A 264 -6.58 1.91 12.14
N LYS A 265 -5.64 1.68 13.08
CA LYS A 265 -4.42 2.52 13.14
C LYS A 265 -3.64 2.49 11.81
N LYS A 266 -3.42 1.32 11.20
CA LYS A 266 -2.73 1.24 9.90
C LYS A 266 -3.48 1.95 8.78
N ALA A 267 -4.82 1.88 8.77
CA ALA A 267 -5.65 2.60 7.82
C ALA A 267 -5.56 4.12 8.03
N VAL A 268 -5.66 4.59 9.27
CA VAL A 268 -5.55 6.01 9.65
C VAL A 268 -4.15 6.57 9.35
N ASP A 269 -3.10 5.83 9.67
CA ASP A 269 -1.70 6.18 9.34
C ASP A 269 -1.48 6.29 7.82
N ALA A 270 -2.25 5.55 7.01
CA ALA A 270 -2.24 5.66 5.55
C ALA A 270 -3.11 6.81 5.03
N GLY A 271 -4.24 7.11 5.67
CA GLY A 271 -5.09 8.27 5.35
C GLY A 271 -4.41 9.61 5.69
N GLU A 272 -3.58 9.65 6.73
CA GLU A 272 -2.76 10.81 7.07
C GLU A 272 -1.79 11.18 5.93
N LYS A 273 -1.32 10.18 5.16
CA LYS A 273 -0.45 10.36 3.98
C LYS A 273 -1.21 10.84 2.73
N LEU A 274 -2.54 10.71 2.75
CA LEU A 274 -3.45 11.41 1.83
C LEU A 274 -3.85 12.81 2.35
N GLY A 275 -3.30 13.25 3.50
CA GLY A 275 -3.59 14.53 4.14
C GLY A 275 -4.77 14.52 5.12
N VAL A 276 -5.48 13.39 5.26
CA VAL A 276 -6.76 13.31 5.98
C VAL A 276 -6.60 12.62 7.34
N ARG A 277 -6.93 13.33 8.42
CA ARG A 277 -6.88 12.83 9.81
C ARG A 277 -8.28 12.69 10.42
N PRO A 278 -8.59 11.63 11.19
CA PRO A 278 -9.86 11.48 11.88
C PRO A 278 -9.94 12.38 13.13
N VAL A 279 -11.17 12.68 13.57
CA VAL A 279 -11.42 13.38 14.86
C VAL A 279 -11.43 12.42 16.07
N LEU A 280 -11.58 11.12 15.82
CA LEU A 280 -11.58 10.03 16.79
C LEU A 280 -10.22 9.33 16.83
N SER A 281 -9.90 8.67 17.96
CA SER A 281 -8.75 7.76 18.03
C SER A 281 -9.07 6.42 17.36
N PRO A 282 -8.07 5.66 16.85
CA PRO A 282 -8.29 4.29 16.35
C PRO A 282 -8.95 3.36 17.38
N LYS A 283 -8.73 3.62 18.67
CA LYS A 283 -9.33 2.89 19.79
C LYS A 283 -10.82 3.19 19.98
N ASP A 284 -11.22 4.45 19.82
CA ASP A 284 -12.64 4.83 19.87
C ASP A 284 -13.36 4.36 18.59
N MET A 285 -12.69 4.35 17.43
CA MET A 285 -13.22 3.81 16.17
C MET A 285 -13.38 2.27 16.16
N ALA A 286 -12.58 1.56 16.97
CA ALA A 286 -12.70 0.11 17.17
C ALA A 286 -13.84 -0.30 18.12
N ASN A 287 -14.58 0.65 18.70
CA ASN A 287 -15.66 0.37 19.64
C ASN A 287 -17.01 0.18 18.91
N PRO A 288 -17.75 -0.93 19.13
CA PRO A 288 -19.13 -1.07 18.61
C PRO A 288 -20.09 0.04 19.07
N GLU A 289 -19.86 0.67 20.22
CA GLU A 289 -20.57 1.87 20.68
C GLU A 289 -19.91 3.19 20.21
N VAL A 290 -19.24 3.21 19.06
CA VAL A 290 -18.66 4.45 18.50
C VAL A 290 -19.74 5.44 18.06
N GLU A 291 -19.42 6.73 18.22
CA GLU A 291 -20.26 7.85 17.81
C GLU A 291 -20.19 8.02 16.27
N HIS A 292 -21.35 8.01 15.60
CA HIS A 292 -21.42 7.88 14.15
C HIS A 292 -20.93 9.13 13.39
N LEU A 293 -21.06 10.32 13.97
CA LEU A 293 -20.58 11.57 13.35
C LEU A 293 -19.05 11.58 13.23
N GLY A 294 -18.34 10.96 14.18
CA GLY A 294 -16.88 10.87 14.15
C GLY A 294 -16.35 9.97 13.04
N ILE A 295 -17.10 8.91 12.67
CA ILE A 295 -16.81 8.05 11.51
C ILE A 295 -17.23 8.77 10.22
N MET A 296 -18.43 9.34 10.18
CA MET A 296 -18.94 10.12 9.05
C MET A 296 -18.01 11.30 8.70
N ALA A 297 -17.47 12.02 9.67
CA ALA A 297 -16.57 13.14 9.43
C ALA A 297 -15.28 12.71 8.71
N TYR A 298 -14.73 11.53 9.06
CA TYR A 298 -13.56 11.00 8.39
C TYR A 298 -13.89 10.51 6.97
N ALA A 299 -15.02 9.82 6.79
CA ALA A 299 -15.49 9.39 5.47
C ALA A 299 -15.79 10.59 4.55
N ALA A 300 -16.50 11.62 5.04
CA ALA A 300 -16.80 12.84 4.29
C ALA A 300 -15.53 13.62 3.93
N HIS A 301 -14.47 13.58 4.73
CA HIS A 301 -13.21 14.25 4.37
C HIS A 301 -12.48 13.47 3.27
N LEU A 302 -12.52 12.13 3.30
CA LEU A 302 -11.95 11.27 2.25
C LEU A 302 -12.65 11.46 0.88
N GLN A 303 -13.92 11.89 0.84
CA GLN A 303 -14.65 12.11 -0.43
C GLN A 303 -14.08 13.22 -1.32
N TRP A 304 -13.27 14.12 -0.75
CA TRP A 304 -12.63 15.23 -1.47
C TRP A 304 -11.15 14.98 -1.81
N VAL A 305 -10.62 13.80 -1.47
CA VAL A 305 -9.26 13.41 -1.86
C VAL A 305 -9.27 13.01 -3.34
N PRO A 306 -8.45 13.64 -4.20
CA PRO A 306 -8.31 13.18 -5.59
C PRO A 306 -7.64 11.79 -5.60
N PRO A 307 -8.26 10.76 -6.23
CA PRO A 307 -7.68 9.42 -6.29
C PRO A 307 -6.33 9.44 -7.00
N ARG A 308 -5.27 8.93 -6.35
CA ARG A 308 -3.95 8.81 -6.97
C ARG A 308 -3.93 7.58 -7.90
N PRO A 309 -3.44 7.68 -9.14
CA PRO A 309 -3.26 6.51 -9.99
C PRO A 309 -2.33 5.48 -9.34
N PRO A 310 -2.54 4.16 -9.56
CA PRO A 310 -1.64 3.14 -9.05
C PRO A 310 -0.26 3.28 -9.69
N LEU A 311 0.81 2.93 -8.95
CA LEU A 311 2.19 3.09 -9.42
C LEU A 311 2.48 2.39 -10.76
N SER A 312 1.76 1.31 -11.11
CA SER A 312 1.83 0.64 -12.41
C SER A 312 1.47 1.53 -13.61
N ASN A 313 0.75 2.63 -13.39
CA ASN A 313 0.37 3.60 -14.41
C ASN A 313 1.33 4.80 -14.46
N LEU A 314 2.18 4.95 -13.43
CA LEU A 314 3.11 6.07 -13.27
C LEU A 314 4.57 5.63 -13.50
N ILE A 315 4.85 4.33 -13.44
CA ILE A 315 6.19 3.74 -13.50
C ILE A 315 6.14 2.41 -14.27
N ALA A 316 7.08 2.23 -15.20
CA ALA A 316 7.35 0.95 -15.86
C ALA A 316 8.73 0.41 -15.46
N VAL A 317 8.86 -0.92 -15.34
CA VAL A 317 10.16 -1.59 -15.09
C VAL A 317 10.49 -2.51 -16.26
N HIS A 318 11.51 -2.13 -17.02
CA HIS A 318 12.01 -2.86 -18.18
C HIS A 318 13.19 -3.73 -17.79
N LEU A 319 13.16 -5.01 -18.15
CA LEU A 319 14.30 -5.91 -18.03
C LEU A 319 15.10 -5.89 -19.33
N GLU A 320 16.41 -5.64 -19.28
CA GLU A 320 17.26 -5.75 -20.49
C GLU A 320 17.47 -7.22 -20.87
N SER A 321 17.35 -8.13 -19.90
CA SER A 321 17.23 -9.59 -20.10
C SER A 321 16.31 -10.20 -19.06
N THR A 322 15.52 -11.22 -19.44
CA THR A 322 14.72 -12.01 -18.50
C THR A 322 15.53 -13.03 -17.70
N SER A 323 16.84 -13.16 -18.00
CA SER A 323 17.77 -14.02 -17.29
C SER A 323 19.17 -13.40 -17.09
N GLY A 324 19.74 -13.63 -15.91
CA GLY A 324 21.14 -13.35 -15.57
C GLY A 324 21.85 -14.61 -15.06
N ARG A 325 23.08 -14.47 -14.53
CA ARG A 325 23.87 -15.59 -13.95
C ARG A 325 24.58 -15.15 -12.67
N VAL A 326 24.76 -16.07 -11.73
CA VAL A 326 25.39 -15.78 -10.43
C VAL A 326 26.81 -15.20 -10.62
N GLY A 327 27.04 -13.97 -10.14
CA GLY A 327 28.29 -13.23 -10.31
C GLY A 327 28.41 -12.41 -11.61
N GLU A 328 27.44 -12.46 -12.52
CA GLU A 328 27.43 -11.67 -13.75
C GLU A 328 26.46 -10.47 -13.63
N PRO A 329 26.84 -9.26 -14.09
CA PRO A 329 25.95 -8.10 -14.09
C PRO A 329 24.63 -8.37 -14.84
N THR A 330 23.52 -8.05 -14.18
CA THR A 330 22.16 -8.11 -14.73
C THR A 330 21.57 -6.70 -14.69
N HIS A 331 20.98 -6.25 -15.80
CA HIS A 331 20.56 -4.87 -16.00
C HIS A 331 19.04 -4.73 -16.17
N PHE A 332 18.49 -3.64 -15.63
CA PHE A 332 17.10 -3.23 -15.78
C PHE A 332 16.98 -1.71 -15.79
N ARG A 333 15.85 -1.18 -16.28
CA ARG A 333 15.54 0.25 -16.29
C ARG A 333 14.16 0.53 -15.69
N VAL A 334 14.11 1.42 -14.71
CA VAL A 334 12.88 2.03 -14.23
C VAL A 334 12.62 3.28 -15.07
N GLU A 335 11.41 3.39 -15.63
CA GLU A 335 10.98 4.48 -16.49
C GLU A 335 9.76 5.16 -15.86
N LEU A 336 9.80 6.50 -15.75
CA LEU A 336 8.73 7.30 -15.19
C LEU A 336 7.79 7.73 -16.32
N LEU A 337 6.50 7.45 -16.15
CA LEU A 337 5.42 7.73 -17.10
C LEU A 337 4.69 9.04 -16.77
N THR A 338 5.02 9.67 -15.63
CA THR A 338 4.57 11.02 -15.25
C THR A 338 5.75 11.94 -14.92
N HIS A 339 5.47 13.24 -14.93
CA HIS A 339 6.36 14.31 -14.47
C HIS A 339 6.17 14.63 -12.98
N ASP A 340 5.14 14.08 -12.33
CA ASP A 340 4.80 14.33 -10.91
C ASP A 340 5.76 13.63 -9.92
N ILE A 341 6.60 12.72 -10.42
CA ILE A 341 7.57 11.93 -9.64
C ILE A 341 8.97 12.28 -10.13
N GLU A 342 9.86 12.63 -9.20
CA GLU A 342 11.29 12.73 -9.50
C GLU A 342 12.00 11.38 -9.30
N LEU A 343 12.94 11.06 -10.19
CA LEU A 343 13.77 9.85 -10.08
C LEU A 343 14.64 9.79 -8.80
N SER A 344 14.89 10.95 -8.19
CA SER A 344 15.54 11.12 -6.87
C SER A 344 14.79 10.39 -5.74
N ASN A 345 13.46 10.30 -5.83
CA ASN A 345 12.58 9.69 -4.82
C ASN A 345 12.30 8.20 -5.11
N VAL A 346 12.84 7.66 -6.20
CA VAL A 346 12.63 6.27 -6.64
C VAL A 346 13.71 5.36 -6.06
N ARG A 347 13.30 4.34 -5.29
CA ARG A 347 14.20 3.28 -4.80
C ARG A 347 13.91 1.98 -5.54
N ALA A 348 14.91 1.37 -6.14
CA ALA A 348 14.79 0.04 -6.73
C ALA A 348 15.45 -1.01 -5.84
N PHE A 349 14.79 -2.14 -5.64
CA PHE A 349 15.30 -3.27 -4.87
C PHE A 349 15.19 -4.57 -5.66
N VAL A 350 16.08 -5.51 -5.38
CA VAL A 350 15.96 -6.90 -5.82
C VAL A 350 15.77 -7.80 -4.60
N VAL A 351 14.73 -8.63 -4.61
CA VAL A 351 14.48 -9.65 -3.59
C VAL A 351 15.05 -10.99 -4.10
N PRO A 352 16.06 -11.57 -3.43
CA PRO A 352 16.63 -12.86 -3.82
C PRO A 352 15.67 -14.05 -3.53
N PRO A 353 15.83 -15.18 -4.22
CA PRO A 353 15.06 -16.39 -3.97
C PRO A 353 15.22 -16.86 -2.52
N HIS A 354 14.09 -17.24 -1.92
CA HIS A 354 13.96 -17.69 -0.54
C HIS A 354 14.25 -16.65 0.55
N GLU A 355 14.68 -15.44 0.21
CA GLU A 355 14.84 -14.33 1.14
C GLU A 355 13.57 -13.48 1.29
N LYS A 356 13.53 -12.68 2.36
CA LYS A 356 12.57 -11.58 2.55
C LYS A 356 13.27 -10.21 2.62
N SER A 357 14.58 -10.19 2.47
CA SER A 357 15.46 -9.02 2.53
C SER A 357 15.58 -8.40 1.12
N PRO A 358 14.93 -7.25 0.84
CA PRO A 358 15.18 -6.53 -0.39
C PRO A 358 16.60 -5.93 -0.39
N GLN A 359 17.38 -6.22 -1.43
CA GLN A 359 18.70 -5.64 -1.64
C GLN A 359 18.60 -4.37 -2.50
N LEU A 360 19.06 -3.23 -1.97
CA LEU A 360 18.95 -1.93 -2.65
C LEU A 360 19.87 -1.86 -3.88
N VAL A 361 19.30 -1.52 -5.04
CA VAL A 361 20.04 -1.24 -6.27
C VAL A 361 20.03 0.26 -6.54
N ARG A 362 21.22 0.84 -6.75
CA ARG A 362 21.35 2.25 -7.16
C ARG A 362 20.95 2.41 -8.62
N LEU A 363 20.05 3.35 -8.88
CA LEU A 363 19.70 3.78 -10.24
C LEU A 363 20.63 4.90 -10.70
N ASN A 364 20.95 4.93 -12.00
CA ASN A 364 21.60 6.08 -12.63
C ASN A 364 20.57 7.16 -13.04
N SER A 365 21.02 8.29 -13.59
CA SER A 365 20.16 9.39 -14.07
C SER A 365 19.23 9.05 -15.24
N ARG A 366 19.30 7.83 -15.79
CA ARG A 366 18.38 7.28 -16.80
C ARG A 366 17.50 6.16 -16.24
N GLY A 367 17.45 6.01 -14.92
CA GLY A 367 16.69 4.98 -14.23
C GLY A 367 17.25 3.56 -14.39
N GLN A 368 18.47 3.38 -14.94
CA GLN A 368 19.07 2.06 -15.10
C GLN A 368 19.71 1.59 -13.78
N GLY A 369 19.38 0.37 -13.37
CA GLY A 369 19.99 -0.35 -12.26
C GLY A 369 20.81 -1.54 -12.73
N THR A 370 21.90 -1.81 -12.03
CA THR A 370 22.76 -2.99 -12.25
C THR A 370 22.83 -3.81 -10.97
N PHE A 371 22.50 -5.08 -11.06
CA PHE A 371 22.55 -6.04 -9.96
C PHE A 371 23.50 -7.19 -10.29
N VAL A 372 24.31 -7.63 -9.33
CA VAL A 372 25.17 -8.81 -9.46
C VAL A 372 24.65 -9.86 -8.48
N PRO A 373 23.91 -10.88 -8.94
CA PRO A 373 23.27 -11.85 -8.05
C PRO A 373 24.29 -12.82 -7.46
N ASP A 374 24.12 -13.17 -6.18
CA ASP A 374 24.89 -14.19 -5.46
C ASP A 374 24.21 -15.57 -5.48
N LYS A 375 22.90 -15.61 -5.72
CA LYS A 375 22.05 -16.80 -5.69
C LYS A 375 21.42 -17.10 -7.05
N TYR A 376 21.12 -18.37 -7.30
CA TYR A 376 20.39 -18.82 -8.50
C TYR A 376 18.89 -18.98 -8.17
N GLY A 377 18.04 -18.91 -9.20
CA GLY A 377 16.58 -18.97 -9.07
C GLY A 377 15.89 -17.63 -9.39
N MET A 378 14.61 -17.53 -9.05
CA MET A 378 13.77 -16.36 -9.35
C MET A 378 14.06 -15.21 -8.40
N HIS A 379 14.38 -14.05 -8.99
CA HIS A 379 14.53 -12.77 -8.31
C HIS A 379 13.36 -11.85 -8.67
N GLU A 380 12.87 -11.07 -7.71
CA GLU A 380 11.83 -10.06 -7.93
C GLU A 380 12.43 -8.65 -7.85
N ILE A 381 12.09 -7.78 -8.80
CA ILE A 381 12.39 -6.35 -8.73
C ILE A 381 11.17 -5.64 -8.13
N VAL A 382 11.41 -4.92 -7.05
CA VAL A 382 10.41 -4.08 -6.37
C VAL A 382 10.89 -2.63 -6.45
N VAL A 383 10.06 -1.76 -7.00
CA VAL A 383 10.30 -0.31 -7.01
C VAL A 383 9.43 0.35 -5.95
N GLU A 384 10.01 1.22 -5.13
CA GLU A 384 9.31 2.03 -4.15
C GLU A 384 9.38 3.51 -4.52
N VAL A 385 8.26 4.23 -4.33
CA VAL A 385 8.18 5.69 -4.38
C VAL A 385 7.34 6.14 -3.19
N ASP A 386 7.89 7.08 -2.41
CA ASP A 386 7.37 7.52 -1.12
C ASP A 386 7.06 6.35 -0.17
N ASP A 387 5.78 5.97 -0.08
CA ASP A 387 5.22 4.90 0.75
C ASP A 387 4.53 3.79 -0.08
N GLY A 388 4.51 3.91 -1.41
CA GLY A 388 3.97 2.90 -2.31
C GLY A 388 5.05 1.98 -2.87
N SER A 389 4.70 0.73 -3.18
CA SER A 389 5.60 -0.23 -3.80
C SER A 389 4.98 -0.95 -5.00
N LEU A 390 5.83 -1.28 -5.98
CA LEU A 390 5.51 -1.87 -7.27
C LEU A 390 6.42 -3.08 -7.50
N GLY A 391 5.97 -4.26 -7.04
CA GLY A 391 6.58 -5.56 -7.32
C GLY A 391 6.05 -6.18 -8.62
N GLY A 392 6.12 -7.50 -8.73
CA GLY A 392 5.55 -8.27 -9.86
C GLY A 392 6.46 -8.46 -11.08
N HIS A 393 7.63 -7.82 -11.08
CA HIS A 393 8.66 -7.87 -12.11
C HIS A 393 9.72 -8.90 -11.74
N PHE A 394 9.99 -9.90 -12.58
CA PHE A 394 10.85 -11.03 -12.20
C PHE A 394 11.83 -11.43 -13.30
N PHE A 395 13.05 -11.79 -12.90
CA PHE A 395 14.07 -12.38 -13.76
C PHE A 395 14.64 -13.66 -13.12
N ARG A 396 15.24 -14.53 -13.93
CA ARG A 396 15.85 -15.80 -13.49
C ARG A 396 17.36 -15.69 -13.45
N VAL A 397 17.98 -16.08 -12.34
CA VAL A 397 19.43 -16.20 -12.27
C VAL A 397 19.84 -17.66 -12.41
N LEU A 398 20.73 -17.93 -13.37
CA LEU A 398 21.35 -19.23 -13.60
C LEU A 398 22.55 -19.44 -12.64
N PRO A 399 22.87 -20.68 -12.22
CA PRO A 399 24.07 -20.94 -11.42
C PRO A 399 25.37 -20.54 -12.13
N ARG A 400 26.49 -20.44 -11.41
CA ARG A 400 27.81 -20.32 -12.06
C ARG A 400 28.11 -21.56 -12.89
N TYR A 401 28.85 -21.38 -13.99
CA TYR A 401 29.59 -22.48 -14.59
C TYR A 401 30.70 -22.92 -13.63
N ILE A 402 30.94 -24.22 -13.51
CA ILE A 402 32.08 -24.71 -12.70
C ILE A 402 33.38 -24.28 -13.37
N GLN A 403 34.17 -23.50 -12.64
CA GLN A 403 35.56 -23.21 -12.97
C GLN A 403 36.44 -24.29 -12.33
N VAL A 404 37.29 -24.94 -13.13
CA VAL A 404 38.27 -25.92 -12.66
C VAL A 404 39.52 -25.21 -12.18
N ALA A 405 40.07 -25.64 -11.04
CA ALA A 405 41.33 -25.11 -10.54
C ALA A 405 42.51 -25.59 -11.42
N PRO A 406 43.53 -24.74 -11.68
CA PRO A 406 44.74 -25.17 -12.38
C PRO A 406 45.40 -26.38 -11.68
N PRO A 407 45.96 -27.35 -12.44
CA PRO A 407 46.32 -27.28 -13.85
C PRO A 407 45.28 -27.87 -14.84
N GLY A 408 44.02 -28.10 -14.42
CA GLY A 408 42.98 -28.63 -15.33
C GLY A 408 42.47 -27.61 -16.34
N MET A 409 42.03 -28.07 -17.53
CA MET A 409 41.26 -27.23 -18.45
C MET A 409 39.83 -27.02 -17.93
N ALA A 410 39.17 -25.94 -18.37
CA ALA A 410 37.76 -25.72 -18.09
C ALA A 410 36.89 -26.91 -18.60
N PRO A 411 35.81 -27.28 -17.88
CA PRO A 411 34.94 -28.35 -18.31
C PRO A 411 34.06 -27.89 -19.47
N CYS A 412 33.82 -28.77 -20.45
CA CYS A 412 33.04 -28.43 -21.64
C CYS A 412 31.93 -29.46 -21.92
N ALA A 413 30.85 -28.99 -22.55
CA ALA A 413 29.76 -29.86 -22.96
C ALA A 413 30.19 -30.76 -24.13
N LEU A 414 29.64 -31.97 -24.19
CA LEU A 414 29.84 -32.92 -25.28
C LEU A 414 29.59 -32.25 -26.65
N GLY A 415 30.58 -32.31 -27.53
CA GLY A 415 30.51 -31.69 -28.85
C GLY A 415 30.79 -30.17 -28.92
N SER A 416 31.16 -29.50 -27.82
CA SER A 416 31.78 -28.18 -27.89
C SER A 416 33.14 -28.24 -28.61
N LEU A 417 33.61 -27.11 -29.15
CA LEU A 417 35.01 -27.01 -29.60
C LEU A 417 35.89 -26.69 -28.40
N VAL A 418 36.94 -27.48 -28.21
CA VAL A 418 37.99 -27.26 -27.20
C VAL A 418 39.22 -26.73 -27.90
N GLU A 419 39.63 -25.51 -27.57
CA GLU A 419 40.87 -24.89 -28.04
C GLU A 419 41.95 -24.99 -26.96
N VAL A 420 43.12 -25.46 -27.36
CA VAL A 420 44.31 -25.64 -26.52
C VAL A 420 45.38 -24.70 -27.03
N LEU A 421 45.69 -23.65 -26.25
CA LEU A 421 46.78 -22.73 -26.55
C LEU A 421 48.11 -23.32 -26.03
N VAL A 422 49.09 -23.45 -26.93
CA VAL A 422 50.38 -24.08 -26.69
C VAL A 422 51.48 -23.04 -26.82
N ASN A 423 51.97 -22.58 -25.66
CA ASN A 423 53.15 -21.72 -25.61
C ASN A 423 54.41 -22.54 -25.94
N ALA A 424 55.15 -22.11 -26.96
CA ALA A 424 56.27 -22.86 -27.55
C ALA A 424 57.63 -22.13 -27.42
N THR A 425 57.77 -21.22 -26.46
CA THR A 425 58.95 -20.34 -26.24
C THR A 425 60.30 -21.05 -26.09
N GLY A 426 60.34 -22.37 -25.86
CA GLY A 426 61.56 -23.17 -25.81
C GLY A 426 61.78 -24.15 -26.98
N ALA A 427 60.86 -24.24 -27.95
CA ALA A 427 60.94 -25.21 -29.04
C ALA A 427 61.58 -24.60 -30.30
N PRO A 428 62.76 -25.06 -30.77
CA PRO A 428 63.39 -24.55 -31.98
C PRO A 428 62.64 -24.93 -33.27
N LYS A 429 61.70 -25.88 -33.20
CA LYS A 429 60.89 -26.39 -34.31
C LYS A 429 59.45 -26.63 -33.86
N SER A 430 58.49 -25.94 -34.48
CA SER A 430 57.05 -26.18 -34.25
C SER A 430 56.57 -27.55 -34.75
N GLU A 431 57.25 -28.11 -35.76
CA GLU A 431 56.95 -29.41 -36.37
C GLU A 431 57.25 -30.62 -35.45
N ASP A 432 58.15 -30.44 -34.48
CA ASP A 432 58.50 -31.45 -33.48
C ASP A 432 57.49 -31.51 -32.30
N ILE A 433 56.49 -30.61 -32.29
CA ILE A 433 55.42 -30.56 -31.27
C ILE A 433 54.22 -31.38 -31.77
N LEU A 434 53.73 -32.29 -30.93
CA LEU A 434 52.54 -33.11 -31.18
C LEU A 434 51.51 -32.88 -30.09
N VAL A 435 50.26 -32.60 -30.50
CA VAL A 435 49.09 -32.55 -29.62
C VAL A 435 48.16 -33.71 -29.96
N THR A 436 47.88 -34.55 -28.98
CA THR A 436 46.95 -35.68 -29.08
C THR A 436 45.98 -35.61 -27.90
N ALA A 437 44.68 -35.61 -28.20
CA ALA A 437 43.63 -35.76 -27.20
C ALA A 437 43.21 -37.24 -27.15
N TYR A 438 43.34 -37.89 -25.99
CA TYR A 438 42.84 -39.24 -25.76
C TYR A 438 41.45 -39.18 -25.13
N SER A 439 40.52 -39.94 -25.69
CA SER A 439 39.17 -40.07 -25.14
C SER A 439 39.15 -40.87 -23.83
N PRO A 440 38.04 -40.87 -23.06
CA PRO A 440 37.88 -41.71 -21.87
C PRO A 440 37.99 -43.22 -22.15
N THR A 441 37.77 -43.64 -23.41
CA THR A 441 38.00 -45.01 -23.90
C THR A 441 39.40 -45.22 -24.52
N ALA A 442 40.32 -44.28 -24.28
CA ALA A 442 41.70 -44.25 -24.79
C ALA A 442 41.85 -44.14 -26.33
N ARG A 443 40.81 -43.71 -27.07
CA ARG A 443 40.96 -43.39 -28.50
C ARG A 443 41.82 -42.13 -28.66
N ALA A 444 42.94 -42.27 -29.37
CA ALA A 444 43.79 -41.15 -29.76
C ALA A 444 43.16 -40.32 -30.89
N LEU A 445 42.95 -39.03 -30.65
CA LEU A 445 42.56 -38.03 -31.64
C LEU A 445 43.73 -37.05 -31.84
N ARG A 446 44.37 -37.07 -33.01
CA ARG A 446 45.48 -36.15 -33.33
C ARG A 446 44.93 -34.76 -33.62
N CYS A 447 45.41 -33.75 -32.89
CA CYS A 447 44.96 -32.37 -33.00
C CYS A 447 45.96 -31.54 -33.82
N PRO A 448 45.63 -31.09 -35.05
CA PRO A 448 46.56 -30.32 -35.86
C PRO A 448 46.85 -28.95 -35.25
N LEU A 449 48.13 -28.65 -35.07
CA LEU A 449 48.60 -27.33 -34.63
C LEU A 449 48.42 -26.30 -35.75
N LYS A 450 47.93 -25.12 -35.37
CA LYS A 450 47.89 -23.90 -36.17
C LYS A 450 48.73 -22.83 -35.47
N LYS A 451 49.50 -22.05 -36.22
CA LYS A 451 50.19 -20.88 -35.66
C LYS A 451 49.19 -19.75 -35.43
N VAL A 452 49.29 -19.08 -34.29
CA VAL A 452 48.52 -17.90 -33.89
C VAL A 452 49.47 -16.79 -33.43
N ASP A 453 48.95 -15.58 -33.20
CA ASP A 453 49.77 -14.41 -32.88
C ASP A 453 50.64 -14.62 -31.62
N GLU A 454 50.09 -15.28 -30.59
CA GLU A 454 50.81 -15.69 -29.38
C GLU A 454 51.06 -17.20 -29.32
N GLY A 455 51.76 -17.74 -30.32
CA GLY A 455 52.28 -19.12 -30.31
C GLY A 455 51.49 -20.06 -31.22
N HIS A 456 50.91 -21.12 -30.64
CA HIS A 456 50.16 -22.13 -31.40
C HIS A 456 48.83 -22.48 -30.74
N SER A 457 47.85 -22.85 -31.55
CA SER A 457 46.54 -23.36 -31.14
C SER A 457 46.34 -24.77 -31.70
N ALA A 458 45.78 -25.68 -30.92
CA ALA A 458 45.26 -26.96 -31.37
C ALA A 458 43.79 -27.07 -30.95
N ILE A 459 42.91 -27.43 -31.90
CA ILE A 459 41.46 -27.51 -31.65
C ILE A 459 40.99 -28.96 -31.84
N PHE A 460 40.17 -29.44 -30.90
CA PHE A 460 39.45 -30.71 -31.04
C PHE A 460 37.98 -30.56 -30.65
N LYS A 461 37.19 -31.59 -30.97
CA LYS A 461 35.77 -31.70 -30.62
C LYS A 461 35.57 -33.06 -29.95
N PRO A 462 35.39 -33.13 -28.62
CA PRO A 462 35.17 -34.41 -27.96
C PRO A 462 33.79 -34.98 -28.30
N ASP A 463 33.79 -36.28 -28.57
CA ASP A 463 32.64 -37.10 -28.98
C ASP A 463 32.23 -38.15 -27.92
N GLU A 464 32.96 -38.20 -26.80
CA GLU A 464 32.67 -39.00 -25.61
C GLU A 464 32.64 -38.13 -24.34
N ALA A 465 31.72 -38.44 -23.42
CA ALA A 465 31.67 -37.84 -22.10
C ALA A 465 32.57 -38.61 -21.11
N GLY A 466 33.30 -37.88 -20.26
CA GLY A 466 34.33 -38.39 -19.37
C GLY A 466 35.56 -37.46 -19.32
N ILE A 467 36.63 -37.92 -18.68
CA ILE A 467 37.91 -37.18 -18.64
C ILE A 467 38.70 -37.49 -19.91
N TRP A 468 39.01 -36.46 -20.69
CA TRP A 468 39.94 -36.51 -21.81
C TRP A 468 41.34 -36.11 -21.36
N GLU A 469 42.37 -36.79 -21.87
CA GLU A 469 43.78 -36.45 -21.64
C GLU A 469 44.35 -35.74 -22.88
N ILE A 470 44.89 -34.54 -22.70
CA ILE A 470 45.58 -33.79 -23.76
C ILE A 470 47.09 -33.95 -23.53
N ALA A 471 47.69 -34.87 -24.28
CA ALA A 471 49.13 -35.05 -24.35
C ALA A 471 49.72 -34.07 -25.35
N ILE A 472 50.43 -33.06 -24.84
CA ILE A 472 51.31 -32.19 -25.63
C ILE A 472 52.74 -32.67 -25.42
N THR A 473 53.37 -33.15 -26.49
CA THR A 473 54.75 -33.67 -26.45
C THR A 473 55.65 -32.96 -27.45
N TYR A 474 56.93 -32.82 -27.10
CA TYR A 474 58.01 -32.38 -27.97
C TYR A 474 59.06 -33.49 -28.03
N GLN A 475 59.41 -33.95 -29.23
CA GLN A 475 60.36 -35.07 -29.44
C GLN A 475 60.05 -36.31 -28.56
N GLY A 476 58.75 -36.62 -28.39
CA GLY A 476 58.26 -37.76 -27.61
C GLY A 476 58.24 -37.57 -26.08
N ARG A 477 58.59 -36.39 -25.55
CA ARG A 477 58.51 -36.07 -24.11
C ARG A 477 57.40 -35.05 -23.84
N HIS A 478 56.65 -35.22 -22.76
CA HIS A 478 55.62 -34.24 -22.36
C HIS A 478 56.23 -32.88 -22.01
N ILE A 479 55.52 -31.80 -22.32
CA ILE A 479 55.89 -30.46 -21.87
C ILE A 479 55.60 -30.28 -20.37
N GLN A 480 56.24 -29.29 -19.74
CA GLN A 480 56.02 -28.98 -18.32
C GLN A 480 54.54 -28.68 -18.03
N GLY A 481 53.99 -29.36 -17.02
CA GLY A 481 52.57 -29.28 -16.64
C GLY A 481 51.65 -30.27 -17.38
N GLY A 482 52.13 -30.93 -18.43
CA GLY A 482 51.39 -31.99 -19.12
C GLY A 482 51.62 -33.39 -18.52
N PRO A 483 50.77 -34.38 -18.85
CA PRO A 483 49.56 -34.25 -19.66
C PRO A 483 48.45 -33.45 -18.95
N PHE A 484 47.69 -32.69 -19.73
CA PHE A 484 46.57 -31.89 -19.23
C PHE A 484 45.28 -32.69 -19.30
N THR A 485 44.27 -32.34 -18.50
CA THR A 485 42.95 -32.99 -18.55
C THR A 485 41.83 -32.00 -18.83
N CYS A 486 40.83 -32.46 -19.59
CA CYS A 486 39.58 -31.74 -19.82
C CYS A 486 38.41 -32.65 -19.44
N ALA A 487 37.54 -32.18 -18.54
CA ALA A 487 36.32 -32.88 -18.17
C ALA A 487 35.21 -32.56 -19.19
N VAL A 488 34.83 -33.55 -20.00
CA VAL A 488 33.76 -33.43 -20.98
C VAL A 488 32.49 -34.05 -20.42
N PHE A 489 31.39 -33.29 -20.41
CA PHE A 489 30.14 -33.72 -19.79
C PHE A 489 28.98 -33.69 -20.78
N ASP A 490 28.06 -34.66 -20.72
CA ASP A 490 26.82 -34.61 -21.52
C ASP A 490 25.63 -34.11 -20.68
N PRO A 491 25.10 -32.89 -20.91
CA PRO A 491 23.89 -32.40 -20.24
C PRO A 491 22.62 -33.24 -20.53
N ASN A 492 22.66 -34.08 -21.56
CA ASN A 492 21.58 -35.00 -21.91
C ASN A 492 21.65 -36.32 -21.12
N GLY A 493 22.77 -36.60 -20.45
CA GLY A 493 22.99 -37.77 -19.59
C GLY A 493 22.30 -37.69 -18.21
N VAL A 494 21.52 -36.63 -17.96
CA VAL A 494 20.70 -36.46 -16.75
C VAL A 494 19.29 -36.99 -16.99
N THR A 495 18.80 -37.82 -16.08
CA THR A 495 17.44 -38.37 -16.05
C THR A 495 16.75 -38.04 -14.74
N VAL A 496 15.41 -37.97 -14.75
CA VAL A 496 14.61 -37.49 -13.61
C VAL A 496 13.37 -38.36 -13.42
N HIS A 497 13.11 -38.78 -12.19
CA HIS A 497 12.05 -39.75 -11.86
C HIS A 497 11.21 -39.29 -10.65
N GLY A 498 9.88 -39.45 -10.71
CA GLY A 498 8.96 -39.10 -9.62
C GLY A 498 8.37 -37.68 -9.69
N LEU A 499 8.19 -37.12 -10.90
CA LEU A 499 7.53 -35.81 -11.11
C LEU A 499 6.06 -35.91 -11.56
N ASP A 500 5.49 -37.12 -11.53
CA ASP A 500 4.17 -37.47 -12.06
C ASP A 500 3.00 -36.75 -11.36
N GLY A 501 3.21 -36.29 -10.13
CA GLY A 501 2.30 -35.42 -9.40
C GLY A 501 2.52 -35.45 -7.88
N ALA A 502 2.11 -34.39 -7.19
CA ALA A 502 2.23 -34.28 -5.73
C ALA A 502 0.92 -33.79 -5.08
N LEU A 503 0.86 -33.83 -3.75
CA LEU A 503 -0.28 -33.33 -2.96
C LEU A 503 0.12 -32.09 -2.14
N PRO A 504 -0.78 -31.10 -1.97
CA PRO A 504 -0.50 -29.92 -1.16
C PRO A 504 -0.29 -30.30 0.31
N ASN A 505 0.61 -29.59 0.97
CA ASN A 505 1.00 -29.75 2.37
C ASN A 505 1.46 -31.18 2.74
N ARG A 506 2.05 -31.91 1.78
CA ARG A 506 2.84 -33.12 2.03
C ARG A 506 4.24 -32.92 1.47
N ALA A 507 5.24 -33.55 2.09
CA ALA A 507 6.56 -33.63 1.49
C ALA A 507 6.50 -34.50 0.22
N HIS A 508 7.20 -34.09 -0.82
CA HIS A 508 7.34 -34.81 -2.08
C HIS A 508 8.82 -34.90 -2.44
N SER A 509 9.24 -36.09 -2.89
CA SER A 509 10.62 -36.35 -3.29
C SER A 509 10.67 -36.89 -4.71
N PHE A 510 11.67 -36.44 -5.48
CA PHE A 510 12.01 -36.99 -6.79
C PHE A 510 13.51 -37.28 -6.87
N GLU A 511 13.91 -38.16 -7.78
CA GLU A 511 15.32 -38.53 -7.97
C GLU A 511 15.85 -37.95 -9.28
N VAL A 512 17.09 -37.46 -9.23
CA VAL A 512 17.84 -36.98 -10.39
C VAL A 512 19.10 -37.83 -10.51
N ASP A 513 19.23 -38.52 -11.64
CA ASP A 513 20.34 -39.42 -11.94
C ASP A 513 21.15 -38.86 -13.10
N ALA A 514 22.30 -38.30 -12.76
CA ALA A 514 23.27 -37.67 -13.66
C ALA A 514 24.47 -38.60 -13.93
N ARG A 515 24.40 -39.90 -13.62
CA ARG A 515 25.53 -40.82 -13.85
C ARG A 515 25.86 -40.98 -15.34
N GLY A 516 24.88 -40.76 -16.22
CA GLY A 516 25.09 -40.71 -17.68
C GLY A 516 25.85 -39.47 -18.19
N VAL A 517 26.13 -38.48 -17.33
CA VAL A 517 26.85 -37.25 -17.70
C VAL A 517 28.36 -37.48 -17.89
N GLY A 518 28.91 -38.59 -17.41
CA GLY A 518 30.29 -39.04 -17.66
C GLY A 518 31.37 -38.49 -16.72
N VAL A 519 31.15 -37.36 -16.05
CA VAL A 519 32.08 -36.77 -15.05
C VAL A 519 31.34 -36.32 -13.80
N SER A 520 32.03 -36.24 -12.66
CA SER A 520 31.49 -35.70 -11.41
C SER A 520 31.10 -34.22 -11.54
N GLY A 521 30.18 -33.76 -10.68
CA GLY A 521 29.69 -32.39 -10.77
C GLY A 521 28.70 -31.97 -9.68
N GLU A 522 28.19 -30.75 -9.87
CA GLU A 522 27.24 -30.11 -8.96
C GLU A 522 25.85 -30.02 -9.61
N LEU A 523 24.84 -30.47 -8.86
CA LEU A 523 23.44 -30.37 -9.25
C LEU A 523 22.78 -29.16 -8.59
N TYR A 524 22.19 -28.29 -9.41
CA TYR A 524 21.45 -27.10 -9.00
C TYR A 524 19.97 -27.27 -9.37
N VAL A 525 19.05 -26.99 -8.45
CA VAL A 525 17.61 -27.25 -8.64
C VAL A 525 16.77 -26.07 -8.13
N ASP A 526 15.94 -25.50 -9.01
CA ASP A 526 15.03 -24.38 -8.71
C ASP A 526 13.57 -24.83 -8.97
N ILE A 527 12.74 -24.87 -7.91
CA ILE A 527 11.33 -25.28 -7.99
C ILE A 527 10.45 -24.03 -7.90
N VAL A 528 9.80 -23.67 -9.01
CA VAL A 528 9.05 -22.41 -9.14
C VAL A 528 7.55 -22.64 -9.24
N HIS A 529 6.79 -21.88 -8.45
CA HIS A 529 5.33 -21.77 -8.50
C HIS A 529 4.93 -20.29 -8.42
N GLU A 530 4.00 -19.84 -9.28
CA GLU A 530 3.60 -18.43 -9.43
C GLU A 530 4.75 -17.42 -9.40
N LYS A 531 5.78 -17.69 -10.22
CA LYS A 531 7.05 -16.94 -10.36
C LYS A 531 7.99 -16.95 -9.14
N HIS A 532 7.62 -17.48 -7.98
CA HIS A 532 8.49 -17.55 -6.80
C HIS A 532 9.22 -18.90 -6.67
N SER A 533 10.51 -18.88 -6.30
CA SER A 533 11.32 -20.08 -6.03
C SER A 533 11.08 -20.63 -4.63
N LEU A 534 10.91 -21.95 -4.53
CA LEU A 534 10.59 -22.68 -3.30
C LEU A 534 11.81 -23.39 -2.74
N VAL A 535 11.97 -23.35 -1.41
CA VAL A 535 13.03 -24.06 -0.71
C VAL A 535 12.87 -25.58 -0.91
N CYS A 536 13.94 -26.23 -1.34
CA CYS A 536 14.07 -27.68 -1.42
C CYS A 536 15.40 -28.13 -0.82
N SER A 537 15.48 -29.40 -0.41
CA SER A 537 16.74 -30.04 0.02
C SER A 537 17.23 -30.97 -1.08
N VAL A 538 18.48 -30.80 -1.51
CA VAL A 538 19.17 -31.71 -2.44
C VAL A 538 20.11 -32.60 -1.63
N GLU A 539 19.80 -33.89 -1.58
CA GLU A 539 20.57 -34.94 -0.91
C GLU A 539 21.37 -35.73 -1.95
N LYS A 540 22.69 -35.84 -1.80
CA LYS A 540 23.53 -36.68 -2.66
C LYS A 540 23.50 -38.12 -2.15
N LEU A 541 22.87 -39.03 -2.91
CA LEU A 541 22.70 -40.44 -2.54
C LEU A 541 23.97 -41.25 -2.83
N VAL A 542 24.53 -41.05 -4.02
CA VAL A 542 25.83 -41.58 -4.48
C VAL A 542 26.44 -40.57 -5.46
N GLU A 543 27.62 -40.86 -6.02
CA GLU A 543 28.21 -39.99 -7.04
C GLU A 543 27.26 -39.81 -8.23
N ASN A 544 27.06 -38.54 -8.64
CA ASN A 544 26.10 -38.12 -9.65
C ASN A 544 24.64 -38.62 -9.50
N LYS A 545 24.18 -39.06 -8.31
CA LYS A 545 22.75 -39.35 -8.09
C LYS A 545 22.23 -38.70 -6.83
N TYR A 546 21.09 -38.00 -6.96
CA TYR A 546 20.57 -37.10 -5.95
C TYR A 546 19.07 -37.34 -5.70
N ARG A 547 18.63 -37.09 -4.47
CA ARG A 547 17.21 -36.97 -4.09
C ARG A 547 16.91 -35.51 -3.82
N VAL A 548 15.87 -34.99 -4.46
CA VAL A 548 15.36 -33.64 -4.20
C VAL A 548 14.06 -33.77 -3.43
N THR A 549 13.93 -33.09 -2.29
CA THR A 549 12.72 -33.11 -1.45
C THR A 549 12.23 -31.70 -1.18
N PHE A 550 10.92 -31.47 -1.28
CA PHE A 550 10.28 -30.18 -1.01
C PHE A 550 8.84 -30.36 -0.51
N MET A 551 8.19 -29.29 -0.04
CA MET A 551 6.81 -29.33 0.46
C MET A 551 5.92 -28.30 -0.28
N PRO A 552 5.25 -28.69 -1.38
CA PRO A 552 4.32 -27.78 -2.06
C PRO A 552 3.15 -27.39 -1.15
N ARG A 553 2.82 -26.11 -1.09
CA ARG A 553 1.78 -25.55 -0.19
C ARG A 553 0.42 -25.34 -0.85
N GLN A 554 0.38 -25.20 -2.17
CA GLN A 554 -0.80 -24.80 -2.94
C GLN A 554 -1.03 -25.76 -4.12
N ASN A 555 -2.24 -25.75 -4.67
CA ASN A 555 -2.57 -26.51 -5.88
C ASN A 555 -2.14 -25.72 -7.12
N GLY A 556 -1.61 -26.37 -8.15
CA GLY A 556 -1.28 -25.69 -9.40
C GLY A 556 -0.19 -26.36 -10.22
N LYS A 557 0.44 -25.55 -11.09
CA LYS A 557 1.56 -25.94 -11.94
C LYS A 557 2.88 -25.51 -11.31
N TYR A 558 3.76 -26.47 -11.10
CA TYR A 558 5.10 -26.29 -10.58
C TYR A 558 6.10 -26.54 -11.73
N ARG A 559 7.12 -25.70 -11.84
CA ARG A 559 8.23 -25.83 -12.81
C ARG A 559 9.50 -26.19 -12.06
N VAL A 560 10.11 -27.32 -12.40
CA VAL A 560 11.36 -27.78 -11.81
C VAL A 560 12.48 -27.54 -12.82
N TYR A 561 13.27 -26.52 -12.59
CA TYR A 561 14.49 -26.22 -13.33
C TYR A 561 15.64 -27.02 -12.73
N ILE A 562 16.44 -27.66 -13.59
CA ILE A 562 17.59 -28.47 -13.18
C ILE A 562 18.78 -28.09 -14.04
N TYR A 563 19.91 -27.82 -13.39
CA TYR A 563 21.18 -27.52 -14.04
C TYR A 563 22.26 -28.43 -13.48
N PHE A 564 23.18 -28.86 -14.34
CA PHE A 564 24.38 -29.59 -13.94
C PHE A 564 25.62 -28.79 -14.36
N ASN A 565 26.55 -28.56 -13.45
CA ASN A 565 27.76 -27.74 -13.65
C ASN A 565 27.51 -26.31 -14.19
N GLY A 566 26.29 -25.78 -13.99
CA GLY A 566 25.84 -24.46 -14.48
C GLY A 566 25.11 -24.47 -15.84
N TYR A 567 24.90 -25.64 -16.44
CA TYR A 567 24.24 -25.82 -17.75
C TYR A 567 22.85 -26.46 -17.59
N ASP A 568 21.87 -26.01 -18.37
CA ASP A 568 20.53 -26.61 -18.42
C ASP A 568 20.59 -28.08 -18.86
N VAL A 569 19.87 -28.94 -18.14
CA VAL A 569 19.73 -30.36 -18.50
C VAL A 569 18.58 -30.56 -19.49
N LYS A 570 18.66 -31.61 -20.31
CA LYS A 570 17.62 -31.95 -21.28
C LYS A 570 16.24 -32.09 -20.61
N GLY A 571 15.25 -31.35 -21.09
CA GLY A 571 13.89 -31.36 -20.56
C GLY A 571 13.61 -30.38 -19.42
N SER A 572 14.63 -29.66 -18.92
CA SER A 572 14.44 -28.49 -18.05
C SER A 572 13.67 -27.38 -18.80
N PRO A 573 12.69 -26.68 -18.18
CA PRO A 573 12.05 -27.00 -16.91
C PRO A 573 11.00 -28.11 -17.02
N TYR A 574 11.10 -29.10 -16.14
CA TYR A 574 10.09 -30.14 -15.99
C TYR A 574 8.80 -29.56 -15.40
N ILE A 575 7.65 -30.12 -15.78
CA ILE A 575 6.33 -29.66 -15.33
C ILE A 575 5.70 -30.71 -14.42
N MET A 576 5.48 -30.35 -13.15
CA MET A 576 4.76 -31.15 -12.16
C MET A 576 3.44 -30.48 -11.80
N ARG A 577 2.41 -31.27 -11.47
CA ARG A 577 1.10 -30.78 -11.01
C ARG A 577 0.87 -31.14 -9.55
N VAL A 578 0.29 -30.21 -8.79
CA VAL A 578 -0.04 -30.40 -7.37
C VAL A 578 -1.55 -30.37 -7.15
N GLY A 579 -2.04 -31.33 -6.38
CA GLY A 579 -3.43 -31.41 -5.90
C GLY A 579 -4.47 -31.89 -6.91
N THR A 580 -4.18 -31.81 -8.21
CA THR A 580 -5.02 -32.45 -9.24
C THR A 580 -4.73 -33.95 -9.28
N LYS A 581 -5.68 -34.78 -8.84
CA LYS A 581 -5.67 -36.25 -9.08
C LYS A 581 -5.92 -36.53 -10.57
N GLY A 582 -4.91 -36.29 -11.40
CA GLY A 582 -4.94 -36.70 -12.81
C GLY A 582 -4.95 -38.22 -12.93
N ARG A 583 -5.76 -38.75 -13.86
CA ARG A 583 -5.57 -40.14 -14.34
C ARG A 583 -4.14 -40.28 -14.88
N SER A 584 -3.54 -41.45 -14.70
CA SER A 584 -2.19 -41.80 -15.14
C SER A 584 -2.04 -41.67 -16.67
N GLY A 585 -1.59 -40.49 -17.10
CA GLY A 585 -1.36 -40.17 -18.51
C GLY A 585 -0.02 -40.69 -18.98
N LYS A 586 -0.01 -41.82 -19.69
CA LYS A 586 1.18 -42.31 -20.41
C LYS A 586 1.75 -41.20 -21.29
N THR A 587 3.07 -41.08 -21.30
CA THR A 587 3.82 -40.21 -22.21
C THR A 587 3.55 -40.59 -23.67
N ARG A 588 2.69 -39.82 -24.35
CA ARG A 588 2.53 -39.87 -25.81
C ARG A 588 3.49 -38.89 -26.46
N SER A 589 4.35 -39.41 -27.32
CA SER A 589 5.10 -38.64 -28.30
C SER A 589 4.17 -38.09 -29.39
N GLY A 590 4.55 -36.92 -29.94
CA GLY A 590 4.15 -36.45 -31.27
C GLY A 590 2.68 -36.06 -31.51
N SER A 591 2.44 -34.76 -31.65
CA SER A 591 1.96 -34.17 -32.92
C SER A 591 2.03 -32.64 -32.87
N HIS A 592 2.26 -32.02 -34.03
CA HIS A 592 2.28 -30.55 -34.16
C HIS A 592 0.89 -29.94 -33.99
N ASN A 593 0.83 -28.80 -33.31
CA ASN A 593 0.10 -27.65 -33.83
C ASN A 593 0.71 -26.37 -33.24
N GLU A 594 0.84 -25.31 -34.04
CA GLU A 594 1.42 -24.05 -33.59
C GLU A 594 0.41 -23.20 -32.82
N ASN A 595 0.90 -22.44 -31.84
CA ASN A 595 0.39 -21.10 -31.59
C ASN A 595 1.47 -20.22 -30.93
N LYS A 596 1.47 -18.93 -31.27
CA LYS A 596 2.55 -17.99 -30.91
C LYS A 596 2.49 -17.57 -29.42
N TYR A 597 3.58 -16.94 -28.98
CA TYR A 597 3.95 -16.53 -27.61
C TYR A 597 4.87 -17.50 -26.85
N ARG A 598 6.03 -17.75 -27.45
CA ARG A 598 7.19 -18.37 -26.79
C ARG A 598 8.20 -17.26 -26.48
N SER A 599 8.58 -17.09 -25.22
CA SER A 599 9.77 -16.31 -24.88
C SER A 599 10.99 -17.04 -25.41
N GLU A 600 11.73 -16.44 -26.34
CA GLU A 600 12.90 -17.05 -26.95
C GLU A 600 14.04 -17.15 -25.94
N SER A 601 14.47 -18.37 -25.63
CA SER A 601 15.74 -18.60 -24.94
C SER A 601 16.89 -18.33 -25.91
N PRO A 602 17.84 -17.42 -25.62
CA PRO A 602 18.92 -17.11 -26.55
C PRO A 602 19.80 -18.33 -26.84
N SER A 603 19.73 -18.84 -28.06
CA SER A 603 20.68 -19.84 -28.55
C SER A 603 22.01 -19.15 -28.87
N VAL A 604 22.97 -19.25 -27.94
CA VAL A 604 24.29 -18.63 -28.09
C VAL A 604 25.10 -19.36 -29.17
N HIS A 605 25.02 -18.84 -30.40
CA HIS A 605 25.89 -19.27 -31.50
C HIS A 605 27.32 -18.77 -31.25
N TYR A 606 28.26 -19.70 -31.10
CA TYR A 606 29.68 -19.40 -31.11
C TYR A 606 30.09 -18.80 -32.46
N THR A 607 30.52 -17.54 -32.44
CA THR A 607 31.09 -16.86 -33.61
C THR A 607 32.34 -16.11 -33.18
N SER A 608 33.52 -16.69 -33.41
CA SER A 608 34.80 -16.05 -33.13
C SER A 608 35.16 -15.11 -34.27
N THR A 609 35.24 -13.80 -34.00
CA THR A 609 35.76 -12.81 -34.95
C THR A 609 36.72 -11.85 -34.26
N THR A 610 38.00 -11.99 -34.55
CA THR A 610 39.01 -10.96 -34.29
C THR A 610 38.74 -9.72 -35.16
N SER A 611 39.09 -8.55 -34.64
CA SER A 611 38.77 -7.26 -35.28
C SER A 611 39.87 -6.77 -36.21
N THR A 612 39.52 -6.47 -37.46
CA THR A 612 40.26 -5.50 -38.29
C THR A 612 39.28 -4.60 -39.02
N ALA A 613 39.61 -3.32 -39.15
CA ALA A 613 38.73 -2.29 -39.71
C ALA A 613 39.20 -1.81 -41.09
N ARG A 614 38.26 -1.47 -41.98
CA ARG A 614 38.47 -0.54 -43.10
C ARG A 614 37.17 0.16 -43.49
N ARG A 615 37.29 1.28 -44.22
CA ARG A 615 36.22 2.27 -44.45
C ARG A 615 35.48 2.05 -45.77
N SER A 616 34.29 2.67 -45.84
CA SER A 616 33.65 3.31 -47.02
C SER A 616 33.35 2.47 -48.26
N TYR A 617 32.07 2.39 -48.63
CA TYR A 617 31.49 3.31 -49.63
C TYR A 617 29.95 3.34 -49.54
N SER A 618 29.32 4.40 -50.04
CA SER A 618 27.87 4.44 -50.35
C SER A 618 27.66 4.21 -51.85
N PRO A 619 26.45 3.82 -52.27
CA PRO A 619 25.70 4.75 -53.12
C PRO A 619 24.19 4.80 -52.82
N GLN A 620 23.53 5.78 -53.45
CA GLN A 620 22.07 5.98 -53.46
C GLN A 620 21.42 5.09 -54.53
N PHE A 621 20.13 4.75 -54.40
CA PHE A 621 19.05 5.39 -55.19
C PHE A 621 17.65 4.98 -54.67
N SER A 622 16.59 5.51 -55.28
CA SER A 622 15.22 5.55 -54.71
C SER A 622 14.13 5.10 -55.75
N PRO A 623 12.81 5.36 -55.62
CA PRO A 623 11.82 4.26 -55.63
C PRO A 623 10.70 4.38 -56.69
N ARG A 624 9.55 3.70 -56.45
CA ARG A 624 8.29 3.56 -57.24
C ARG A 624 8.21 2.19 -57.98
N GLU A 625 7.04 1.65 -58.37
CA GLU A 625 5.74 2.30 -58.62
C GLU A 625 4.48 1.39 -58.52
N ARG A 626 3.36 1.90 -57.95
CA ARG A 626 1.90 1.61 -58.23
C ARG A 626 1.32 0.17 -58.06
N ASP A 627 -0.01 -0.08 -57.99
CA ASP A 627 -1.21 0.78 -57.95
C ASP A 627 -2.45 0.21 -57.19
N VAL A 628 -3.24 1.12 -56.59
CA VAL A 628 -4.72 1.23 -56.45
C VAL A 628 -5.68 0.00 -56.56
N TYR A 629 -6.54 -0.22 -55.53
CA TYR A 629 -8.00 0.10 -55.57
C TYR A 629 -8.68 0.08 -54.17
N SER A 630 -9.86 0.71 -54.03
CA SER A 630 -10.65 0.83 -52.79
C SER A 630 -12.18 0.82 -53.03
N PRO A 631 -13.02 0.20 -52.17
CA PRO A 631 -14.49 0.31 -52.21
C PRO A 631 -15.07 1.35 -51.22
N LYS A 632 -16.23 1.93 -51.56
CA LYS A 632 -16.96 2.94 -50.77
C LYS A 632 -18.22 2.35 -50.10
N SER A 633 -18.75 3.06 -49.11
CA SER A 633 -20.18 3.02 -48.72
C SER A 633 -20.67 4.43 -48.33
N PRO A 634 -21.99 4.74 -48.38
CA PRO A 634 -22.45 6.11 -48.65
C PRO A 634 -23.28 6.79 -47.54
N SER A 635 -23.43 8.10 -47.67
CA SER A 635 -24.37 8.95 -46.91
C SER A 635 -25.64 9.27 -47.73
N PRO A 636 -26.77 9.62 -47.07
CA PRO A 636 -27.80 10.47 -47.65
C PRO A 636 -27.88 11.84 -46.94
N SER A 637 -28.43 12.85 -47.62
CA SER A 637 -28.59 14.23 -47.14
C SER A 637 -30.01 14.77 -47.34
N LYS A 638 -30.37 15.85 -46.63
CA LYS A 638 -31.45 16.79 -47.00
C LYS A 638 -31.25 18.14 -46.29
N SER A 639 -31.86 19.21 -46.82
CA SER A 639 -31.45 20.59 -46.55
C SER A 639 -32.57 21.63 -46.72
N PHE A 640 -32.61 22.61 -45.82
CA PHE A 640 -33.12 24.01 -45.92
C PHE A 640 -32.45 24.74 -44.72
N GLY A 641 -32.04 26.02 -44.71
CA GLY A 641 -32.32 27.20 -45.55
C GLY A 641 -32.96 28.30 -44.66
N THR A 642 -32.64 29.60 -44.70
CA THR A 642 -31.68 30.41 -45.51
C THR A 642 -31.49 31.80 -44.85
N GLU A 643 -30.27 32.37 -44.86
CA GLU A 643 -29.92 33.80 -44.61
C GLU A 643 -30.25 34.40 -43.19
N VAL A 644 -29.76 35.57 -42.76
CA VAL A 644 -29.23 36.79 -43.43
C VAL A 644 -27.90 37.32 -42.80
N TYR A 645 -27.13 37.99 -43.67
CA TYR A 645 -25.99 38.92 -43.49
C TYR A 645 -26.12 39.94 -42.33
N SER A 646 -25.09 40.68 -41.84
CA SER A 646 -23.65 40.86 -42.17
C SER A 646 -22.91 41.36 -40.90
N SER A 647 -21.58 41.21 -40.69
CA SER A 647 -20.43 41.90 -41.33
C SER A 647 -20.46 43.44 -41.22
N SER A 648 -19.35 44.18 -41.10
CA SER A 648 -17.92 43.82 -40.98
C SER A 648 -17.06 45.08 -40.73
N ASN A 649 -15.88 44.92 -40.10
CA ASN A 649 -14.55 45.38 -40.56
C ASN A 649 -13.52 45.14 -39.43
N TYR A 650 -12.34 44.50 -39.63
CA TYR A 650 -11.20 44.86 -40.49
C TYR A 650 -10.49 46.16 -40.03
N LYS A 651 -9.15 46.23 -39.91
CA LYS A 651 -8.08 45.32 -40.40
C LYS A 651 -6.72 45.59 -39.68
N SER A 652 -5.81 44.59 -39.66
CA SER A 652 -4.33 44.65 -39.86
C SER A 652 -3.47 45.82 -39.25
N ASP A 653 -2.24 45.65 -38.72
CA ASP A 653 -1.33 44.50 -38.64
C ASP A 653 -0.10 44.79 -37.72
N THR A 654 0.91 43.91 -37.76
CA THR A 654 2.34 44.13 -37.42
C THR A 654 2.82 44.20 -35.96
N ARG A 655 3.29 43.03 -35.49
CA ARG A 655 4.71 42.73 -35.11
C ARG A 655 5.48 43.57 -34.06
N LYS A 656 6.07 42.79 -33.13
CA LYS A 656 7.35 42.95 -32.37
C LYS A 656 7.35 43.63 -30.98
N HIS A 657 7.33 42.77 -29.96
CA HIS A 657 8.44 42.45 -29.05
C HIS A 657 9.11 43.53 -28.14
N VAL A 658 9.36 43.08 -26.89
CA VAL A 658 10.29 43.58 -25.84
C VAL A 658 9.69 44.54 -24.77
N GLU A 659 10.02 44.18 -23.52
CA GLU A 659 10.04 44.88 -22.22
C GLU A 659 9.85 46.43 -22.22
N ARG A 660 9.34 47.10 -21.16
CA ARG A 660 9.88 47.11 -19.78
C ARG A 660 9.07 48.01 -18.81
N THR A 661 9.07 47.66 -17.52
CA THR A 661 9.00 48.50 -16.28
C THR A 661 8.25 49.84 -16.22
N SER A 662 7.44 50.00 -15.15
CA SER A 662 6.75 51.23 -14.73
C SER A 662 7.65 52.33 -14.10
N PRO A 663 7.28 53.61 -14.27
CA PRO A 663 7.43 54.71 -13.29
C PRO A 663 6.06 54.98 -12.59
N SER A 664 5.88 55.38 -11.31
CA SER A 664 6.62 56.14 -10.25
C SER A 664 6.02 57.54 -9.99
N HIS A 665 6.38 58.16 -8.84
CA HIS A 665 5.92 59.46 -8.28
C HIS A 665 4.54 59.48 -7.58
N ASP A 666 4.26 60.26 -6.53
CA ASP A 666 5.01 61.07 -5.50
C ASP A 666 3.98 61.54 -4.43
N TYR A 667 4.19 62.14 -3.25
CA TYR A 667 5.28 62.54 -2.31
C TYR A 667 4.64 62.50 -0.87
N TYR A 668 5.17 62.86 0.31
CA TYR A 668 6.38 63.48 0.89
C TYR A 668 6.86 62.55 2.07
N LEU A 669 8.04 62.59 2.72
CA LEU A 669 8.76 63.62 3.50
C LEU A 669 7.95 64.19 4.70
N SER A 670 8.46 64.32 5.94
CA SER A 670 9.76 64.01 6.57
C SER A 670 9.52 63.74 8.10
N SER A 671 10.46 63.54 9.05
CA SER A 671 11.93 63.58 9.10
C SER A 671 12.47 62.72 10.28
N GLU A 672 13.57 61.97 10.07
CA GLU A 672 14.84 61.95 10.86
C GLU A 672 14.85 61.81 12.42
N TYR A 673 15.87 61.23 13.10
CA TYR A 673 17.19 60.70 12.69
C TYR A 673 17.76 59.63 13.67
N ARG A 674 18.37 58.56 13.13
CA ARG A 674 19.57 57.79 13.60
C ARG A 674 19.64 57.08 14.98
N LYS A 675 20.21 55.85 14.86
CA LYS A 675 21.14 55.12 15.76
C LYS A 675 20.64 54.41 17.04
N THR A 676 20.92 53.10 17.07
CA THR A 676 21.12 52.26 18.27
C THR A 676 22.48 52.60 18.94
N PRO A 677 22.68 52.32 20.26
CA PRO A 677 23.12 50.98 20.68
C PRO A 677 22.66 50.48 22.08
N ASN A 678 22.76 49.15 22.28
CA ASN A 678 23.06 48.40 23.51
C ASN A 678 22.75 48.91 24.95
N ARG A 679 21.95 48.08 25.64
CA ARG A 679 22.19 47.42 26.96
C ARG A 679 21.90 48.12 28.31
N ASP A 680 21.53 47.20 29.22
CA ASP A 680 21.65 47.15 30.69
C ASP A 680 20.79 48.10 31.57
N ASP A 681 19.90 47.46 32.33
CA ASP A 681 19.27 47.73 33.64
C ASP A 681 19.05 49.17 34.19
N VAL A 682 17.87 49.41 34.81
CA VAL A 682 17.69 49.67 36.26
C VAL A 682 16.23 50.12 36.57
N ASP A 683 15.54 49.37 37.44
CA ASP A 683 14.30 49.73 38.17
C ASP A 683 14.57 50.86 39.22
N PRO A 684 13.59 51.64 39.73
CA PRO A 684 12.27 51.15 40.20
C PRO A 684 11.08 52.15 40.12
N TYR A 685 9.89 51.77 40.63
CA TYR A 685 9.31 52.38 41.85
C TYR A 685 8.08 51.61 42.40
N THR A 686 7.99 51.63 43.73
CA THR A 686 7.01 51.09 44.72
C THR A 686 5.50 51.38 44.46
N ALA A 687 4.50 50.71 45.08
CA ALA A 687 4.46 49.65 46.11
C ALA A 687 3.12 48.86 46.16
N SER A 688 3.15 47.66 46.77
CA SER A 688 2.20 47.05 47.76
C SER A 688 0.66 47.27 47.71
N TYR A 689 -0.22 46.33 48.07
CA TYR A 689 -0.13 45.27 49.10
C TYR A 689 -0.93 43.99 48.73
N THR A 690 -0.28 42.83 48.89
CA THR A 690 -0.77 41.52 49.45
C THR A 690 -2.19 40.97 49.28
N SER A 691 -2.42 39.64 49.25
CA SER A 691 -1.54 38.45 49.07
C SER A 691 -2.31 37.11 49.16
N LYS A 692 -1.61 35.99 48.85
CA LYS A 692 -1.84 34.59 49.27
C LYS A 692 -2.98 33.84 48.57
N LEU A 693 -2.96 32.52 48.31
CA LEU A 693 -1.94 31.44 48.21
C LEU A 693 -2.59 30.31 47.35
N PHE A 694 -1.94 29.28 46.78
CA PHE A 694 -0.53 28.83 46.72
C PHE A 694 -0.30 28.22 45.31
N SER A 695 0.93 27.84 44.95
CA SER A 695 1.31 27.51 43.56
C SER A 695 1.97 26.14 43.38
N ASP A 696 1.88 25.61 42.14
CA ASP A 696 2.90 24.73 41.54
C ASP A 696 4.29 25.46 41.52
N THR A 697 5.44 24.91 41.11
CA THR A 697 5.80 23.73 40.27
C THR A 697 7.27 23.41 40.53
N THR A 698 7.79 22.23 40.14
CA THR A 698 9.09 22.15 39.41
C THR A 698 9.39 20.76 38.82
N LYS A 699 10.29 20.74 37.82
CA LYS A 699 11.01 19.56 37.29
C LYS A 699 12.50 19.81 37.43
N LEU A 700 13.34 18.76 37.55
CA LEU A 700 14.45 18.47 36.61
C LEU A 700 15.32 17.27 37.05
N ASN A 701 16.25 16.86 36.18
CA ASN A 701 17.06 15.65 36.29
C ASN A 701 18.41 15.91 36.98
N SER A 702 19.04 14.87 37.56
CA SER A 702 20.24 14.20 37.00
C SER A 702 21.31 13.69 38.00
N VAL A 703 21.89 12.52 37.68
CA VAL A 703 23.33 12.16 37.80
C VAL A 703 23.96 11.93 39.21
N SER A 704 24.12 10.62 39.54
CA SER A 704 25.40 9.95 39.90
C SER A 704 25.78 9.57 41.36
N ARG A 705 26.37 8.37 41.44
CA ARG A 705 27.37 7.83 42.41
C ARG A 705 27.00 7.37 43.84
N ARG A 706 27.22 6.05 44.01
CA ARG A 706 27.85 5.32 45.15
C ARG A 706 27.10 5.22 46.49
N GLY A 707 27.18 4.04 47.10
CA GLY A 707 26.72 3.75 48.45
C GLY A 707 26.34 2.28 48.64
N ASP A 708 27.31 1.40 48.89
CA ASP A 708 27.06 0.01 49.29
C ASP A 708 26.48 -0.05 50.71
N THR A 709 25.54 -0.97 50.98
CA THR A 709 25.54 -1.75 52.25
C THR A 709 24.64 -2.98 52.19
N SER A 710 25.02 -3.98 52.97
CA SER A 710 24.45 -5.33 53.08
C SER A 710 23.13 -5.43 53.86
N SER A 711 22.25 -6.36 53.42
CA SER A 711 21.76 -7.60 54.09
C SER A 711 21.69 -7.70 55.64
N PRO A 712 20.99 -8.70 56.26
CA PRO A 712 20.27 -9.89 55.74
C PRO A 712 18.89 -10.18 56.44
N ILE A 713 18.45 -11.47 56.47
CA ILE A 713 17.43 -12.11 57.38
C ILE A 713 15.94 -11.93 56.97
N SER A 714 15.06 -12.95 56.90
CA SER A 714 15.21 -14.43 56.88
C SER A 714 13.97 -15.16 56.31
N SER A 715 14.15 -16.38 55.80
CA SER A 715 13.11 -17.39 55.42
C SER A 715 12.51 -18.11 56.67
N PRO A 716 11.73 -19.24 56.64
CA PRO A 716 11.56 -20.28 55.60
C PRO A 716 10.14 -20.90 55.38
N LEU A 717 9.97 -21.69 54.29
CA LEU A 717 9.67 -23.14 54.32
C LEU A 717 9.62 -23.76 52.90
N THR A 718 9.53 -25.09 52.80
CA THR A 718 9.97 -25.90 51.63
C THR A 718 8.96 -26.96 51.17
N ILE A 719 9.13 -27.47 49.93
CA ILE A 719 9.10 -28.91 49.60
C ILE A 719 9.78 -29.20 48.23
N ARG A 720 10.18 -30.47 48.03
CA ARG A 720 11.07 -31.03 46.98
C ARG A 720 10.44 -31.10 45.57
N GLY A 721 11.18 -31.28 44.47
CA GLY A 721 12.65 -31.35 44.27
C GLY A 721 13.09 -32.18 43.04
N SER A 722 14.42 -32.29 42.80
CA SER A 722 15.13 -33.09 41.75
C SER A 722 14.89 -32.73 40.27
N SER A 723 15.86 -32.78 39.34
CA SER A 723 17.32 -33.09 39.46
C SER A 723 18.15 -32.51 38.27
N ALA A 724 19.48 -32.68 38.33
CA ALA A 724 20.53 -32.16 37.43
C ALA A 724 20.37 -32.53 35.92
N VAL A 725 21.10 -31.96 34.95
CA VAL A 725 22.58 -31.92 34.81
C VAL A 725 23.11 -30.62 34.15
N ARG A 726 24.33 -30.20 34.55
CA ARG A 726 25.19 -29.21 33.85
C ARG A 726 26.26 -29.93 33.02
N SER A 727 26.59 -29.44 31.82
CA SER A 727 27.98 -29.04 31.45
C SER A 727 28.14 -28.62 29.96
N SER A 728 28.61 -27.39 29.73
CA SER A 728 29.67 -27.12 28.73
C SER A 728 31.02 -27.33 29.46
N PRO A 729 32.19 -27.46 28.77
CA PRO A 729 32.92 -26.24 28.36
C PRO A 729 33.99 -26.40 27.23
N VAL A 730 34.77 -25.31 27.04
CA VAL A 730 36.14 -25.21 26.47
C VAL A 730 36.35 -25.19 24.94
N THR A 731 37.02 -24.12 24.53
CA THR A 731 37.65 -23.82 23.23
C THR A 731 39.01 -24.51 23.06
N VAL A 732 39.42 -24.82 21.83
CA VAL A 732 40.85 -25.01 21.48
C VAL A 732 41.19 -24.17 20.25
N THR A 733 42.33 -23.50 20.29
CA THR A 733 42.84 -22.64 19.22
C THR A 733 44.33 -22.93 19.00
N THR A 734 44.73 -23.39 17.81
CA THR A 734 46.16 -23.38 17.43
C THR A 734 46.38 -23.17 15.94
N THR A 735 47.44 -22.43 15.65
CA THR A 735 47.79 -21.77 14.39
C THR A 735 48.57 -22.66 13.41
N THR A 736 48.33 -22.44 12.12
CA THR A 736 49.29 -22.43 10.99
C THR A 736 50.59 -23.26 11.03
N ARG A 737 50.88 -23.89 9.89
CA ARG A 737 52.07 -23.48 9.12
C ARG A 737 51.73 -23.38 7.64
#